data_AF-A0A3C1ZBC7-F1
#
_entry.id   AF-A0A3C1ZBC7-F1
#
_cell.length_a   1.000
_cell.length_b   1.000
_cell.length_c   1.000
_cell.angle_alpha   90.00
_cell.angle_beta   90.00
_cell.angle_gamma   90.00
#
_symmetry.space_group_name_H-M   'P 1'
#
loop_
_entity.id
_entity.type
_entity.pdbx_description
1 polymer ?
#
loop_
_entity_poly.entity_id
_entity_poly.type
_entity_poly.pdbx_seq_one_letter_code
_entity_poly.pdbx_strand_id
1 'polypeptide(L)'
;HAELVFDGAMADAHVYVNGQLAGNWAYGYNAFIVDATPFVKHDGSPNTLEVRLNNLEESNRWYPGGGIYRPVKLVLTPQQAHLDTWGLATATRIGPDGKVTLDVSQQVVRPLGDDGNYALHFDLEGASDAKSSPHIVVKMTDNDNVSMHFNVPPAFKLWSPEQPNLYTLKVTLVHNGKAIDTQCTRIGLRTVEWGPQCGGFAINGRPVKLRGVCLHHDLGPLGAAENRVAVLRQLQLMQQMGANAIRTSHNMPSTAMMELCDSLGLMVMAESFDAWAEPKVKNGYNRLWNDWWQRDITNLIRHHRNHPSIVMWSVGNEIPEQWKPVGAERYRALVDLCHSIDSTRPVTCGMDNPDADIASGFAMQADVPGYNYRVHRYEETFPKLPQGILLGSETASTVSTRGHYVFPDTVATNKAWPDGQCSSYDVEYCWWSNLPDDDWRLQDDMPGVIGEFVWTGFDYLGEPTPYDEFWPSRSSYFGIVDLAGLPKDRYWLYRSHWNKTDHTLHLLPHWTWPGREGQVTPVYCYTDYPSAELFVNGKSQGRITKDPTSRLDRYRLRWRDVRYEPGELRVVAYDSNGKPAMEKTLRTAGKPAKLMLEAERTTLAANGTDLAFVTVSLVDNNGTLIPDAANQLTFDVTGAASYKAACNGDATSLEPFTRPAMKLFHGKLVVVVQAGKKAGSAQLTVRDNATGLKQELTLQVQ
;
A
#
# COMPACT_ATOMS: atom_id res chain seq x y z
N HIS A 1 -27.35 23.46 2.90
CA HIS A 1 -25.95 23.61 2.52
C HIS A 1 -25.56 22.44 1.63
N ALA A 2 -24.71 22.66 0.63
CA ALA A 2 -24.33 21.68 -0.38
C ALA A 2 -22.81 21.75 -0.63
N GLU A 3 -22.12 20.65 -0.37
CA GLU A 3 -20.67 20.53 -0.57
C GLU A 3 -20.35 19.49 -1.64
N LEU A 4 -19.33 19.76 -2.45
CA LEU A 4 -18.68 18.78 -3.30
C LEU A 4 -17.38 18.34 -2.63
N VAL A 5 -17.30 17.07 -2.26
CA VAL A 5 -16.12 16.46 -1.62
C VAL A 5 -15.39 15.60 -2.64
N PHE A 6 -14.20 16.01 -3.02
CA PHE A 6 -13.31 15.28 -3.92
C PHE A 6 -12.28 14.53 -3.08
N ASP A 7 -12.13 13.22 -3.28
CA ASP A 7 -11.10 12.42 -2.59
C ASP A 7 -9.74 12.50 -3.32
N GLY A 8 -9.71 13.06 -4.53
CA GLY A 8 -8.50 13.41 -5.28
C GLY A 8 -8.78 13.67 -6.77
N ALA A 9 -8.09 14.66 -7.34
CA ALA A 9 -8.21 15.02 -8.76
C ALA A 9 -6.86 15.49 -9.31
N MET A 10 -6.31 14.74 -10.27
CA MET A 10 -4.94 14.91 -10.78
C MET A 10 -4.93 15.76 -12.06
N ALA A 11 -4.43 16.99 -12.06
CA ALA A 11 -4.08 17.87 -10.94
C ALA A 11 -4.64 19.27 -11.19
N ASP A 12 -4.39 20.22 -10.27
CA ASP A 12 -4.77 21.63 -10.42
C ASP A 12 -6.25 21.85 -10.73
N ALA A 13 -7.10 21.30 -9.85
CA ALA A 13 -8.54 21.25 -10.04
C ALA A 13 -9.18 22.62 -9.84
N HIS A 14 -9.97 23.05 -10.83
CA HIS A 14 -10.84 24.21 -10.76
C HIS A 14 -12.28 23.77 -10.99
N VAL A 15 -13.14 23.98 -9.98
CA VAL A 15 -14.51 23.48 -9.94
C VAL A 15 -15.49 24.62 -10.21
N TYR A 16 -16.32 24.47 -11.24
CA TYR A 16 -17.32 25.44 -11.65
C TYR A 16 -18.73 24.85 -11.47
N VAL A 17 -19.62 25.63 -10.86
CA VAL A 17 -21.04 25.31 -10.73
C VAL A 17 -21.85 26.36 -11.47
N ASN A 18 -22.67 25.93 -12.44
CA ASN A 18 -23.46 26.80 -13.32
C ASN A 18 -22.63 27.92 -13.98
N GLY A 19 -21.41 27.59 -14.40
CA GLY A 19 -20.49 28.51 -15.09
C GLY A 19 -19.70 29.45 -14.18
N GLN A 20 -19.90 29.39 -12.86
CA GLN A 20 -19.17 30.21 -11.88
C GLN A 20 -18.14 29.36 -11.13
N LEU A 21 -16.94 29.91 -10.90
CA LEU A 21 -15.88 29.23 -10.14
C LEU A 21 -16.32 29.12 -8.67
N ALA A 22 -16.54 27.88 -8.22
CA ALA A 22 -16.96 27.58 -6.85
C ALA A 22 -15.77 27.32 -5.92
N GLY A 23 -14.66 26.80 -6.45
CA GLY A 23 -13.44 26.57 -5.68
C GLY A 23 -12.32 25.93 -6.50
N ASN A 24 -11.12 25.85 -5.91
CA ASN A 24 -9.96 25.23 -6.53
C ASN A 24 -9.07 24.50 -5.51
N TRP A 25 -8.37 23.45 -5.96
CA TRP A 25 -7.35 22.77 -5.18
C TRP A 25 -6.21 22.30 -6.08
N ALA A 26 -5.00 22.76 -5.78
CA ALA A 26 -3.87 22.58 -6.69
C ALA A 26 -3.25 21.16 -6.62
N TYR A 27 -3.08 20.63 -5.40
CA TYR A 27 -2.39 19.37 -5.20
C TYR A 27 -3.25 18.17 -5.59
N GLY A 28 -2.76 17.34 -6.51
CA GLY A 28 -3.59 16.30 -7.13
C GLY A 28 -3.94 15.11 -6.23
N TYR A 29 -3.22 14.92 -5.12
CA TYR A 29 -3.40 13.78 -4.23
C TYR A 29 -4.29 14.05 -3.02
N ASN A 30 -4.53 15.32 -2.69
CA ASN A 30 -5.28 15.66 -1.51
C ASN A 30 -6.78 15.60 -1.75
N ALA A 31 -7.52 15.25 -0.70
CA ALA A 31 -8.94 15.50 -0.66
C ALA A 31 -9.22 16.99 -0.47
N PHE A 32 -10.32 17.48 -1.04
CA PHE A 32 -10.76 18.85 -0.86
C PHE A 32 -12.28 19.00 -0.93
N ILE A 33 -12.79 20.04 -0.27
CA ILE A 33 -14.20 20.40 -0.21
C ILE A 33 -14.43 21.71 -0.96
N VAL A 34 -15.48 21.76 -1.77
CA VAL A 34 -15.96 22.98 -2.41
C VAL A 34 -17.39 23.24 -1.95
N ASP A 35 -17.64 24.39 -1.31
CA ASP A 35 -19.00 24.84 -1.01
C ASP A 35 -19.71 25.24 -2.32
N ALA A 36 -20.68 24.44 -2.72
CA ALA A 36 -21.50 24.67 -3.91
C ALA A 36 -22.77 25.48 -3.60
N THR A 37 -23.10 25.70 -2.32
CA THR A 37 -24.36 26.31 -1.87
C THR A 37 -24.68 27.62 -2.60
N PRO A 38 -23.76 28.59 -2.75
CA PRO A 38 -24.07 29.88 -3.38
C PRO A 38 -24.41 29.79 -4.87
N PHE A 39 -24.05 28.68 -5.52
CA PHE A 39 -24.08 28.54 -6.97
C PHE A 39 -25.18 27.61 -7.48
N VAL A 40 -25.80 26.83 -6.58
CA VAL A 40 -26.86 25.87 -6.93
C VAL A 40 -28.17 26.59 -7.26
N LYS A 41 -28.84 26.15 -8.32
CA LYS A 41 -30.21 26.57 -8.66
C LYS A 41 -31.20 25.80 -7.81
N HIS A 42 -32.12 26.52 -7.18
CA HIS A 42 -33.15 25.96 -6.29
C HIS A 42 -34.54 25.85 -6.94
N ASP A 43 -34.68 26.27 -8.20
CA ASP A 43 -35.95 26.31 -8.95
C ASP A 43 -36.33 24.95 -9.59
N GLY A 44 -35.55 23.90 -9.32
CA GLY A 44 -35.73 22.57 -9.90
C GLY A 44 -35.10 22.39 -11.28
N SER A 45 -34.47 23.42 -11.85
CA SER A 45 -33.72 23.29 -13.11
C SER A 45 -32.39 22.54 -12.90
N PRO A 46 -31.86 21.85 -13.94
CA PRO A 46 -30.58 21.17 -13.84
C PRO A 46 -29.43 22.11 -13.47
N ASN A 47 -28.55 21.61 -12.60
CA ASN A 47 -27.28 22.22 -12.27
C ASN A 47 -26.18 21.65 -13.16
N THR A 48 -25.28 22.50 -13.64
CA THR A 48 -24.10 22.09 -14.41
C THR A 48 -22.86 22.13 -13.51
N LEU A 49 -22.12 21.03 -13.46
CA LEU A 49 -20.82 20.92 -12.79
C LEU A 49 -19.73 20.73 -13.85
N GLU A 50 -18.72 21.58 -13.83
CA GLU A 50 -17.53 21.49 -14.69
C GLU A 50 -16.27 21.47 -13.83
N VAL A 51 -15.35 20.55 -14.11
CA VAL A 51 -14.06 20.46 -13.41
C VAL A 51 -12.96 20.54 -14.45
N ARG A 52 -12.13 21.58 -14.36
CA ARG A 52 -10.94 21.73 -15.20
C ARG A 52 -9.74 21.22 -14.43
N LEU A 53 -8.93 20.41 -15.11
CA LEU A 53 -7.70 19.83 -14.57
C LEU A 53 -6.56 20.20 -15.49
N ASN A 54 -5.40 20.47 -14.90
CA ASN A 54 -4.18 20.81 -15.62
C ASN A 54 -3.04 19.93 -15.10
N ASN A 55 -2.84 18.80 -15.76
CA ASN A 55 -1.73 17.90 -15.45
C ASN A 55 -0.52 18.26 -16.33
N LEU A 56 0.47 18.89 -15.71
CA LEU A 56 1.69 19.30 -16.40
C LEU A 56 2.66 18.12 -16.54
N GLU A 57 3.40 18.09 -17.65
CA GLU A 57 4.51 17.17 -17.88
C GLU A 57 5.55 17.26 -16.76
N GLU A 58 6.32 16.20 -16.52
CA GLU A 58 7.43 16.21 -15.55
C GLU A 58 7.02 16.77 -14.17
N SER A 59 5.80 16.46 -13.74
CA SER A 59 5.23 16.87 -12.45
C SER A 59 5.45 15.85 -11.34
N ASN A 60 5.80 14.62 -11.70
CA ASN A 60 6.01 13.49 -10.81
C ASN A 60 7.16 12.61 -11.32
N ARG A 61 7.85 11.91 -10.42
CA ARG A 61 8.89 10.91 -10.77
C ARG A 61 8.30 9.57 -11.22
N TRP A 62 7.11 9.24 -10.71
CA TRP A 62 6.31 8.06 -11.05
C TRP A 62 5.11 8.44 -11.92
N TYR A 63 4.35 7.46 -12.40
CA TYR A 63 3.11 7.68 -13.15
C TYR A 63 2.00 8.31 -12.27
N PRO A 64 1.59 9.57 -12.49
CA PRO A 64 0.55 10.18 -11.66
C PRO A 64 -0.88 9.81 -12.09
N GLY A 65 -1.04 9.32 -13.33
CA GLY A 65 -2.32 9.29 -14.01
C GLY A 65 -2.80 10.70 -14.39
N GLY A 66 -4.10 10.86 -14.58
CA GLY A 66 -4.73 12.15 -14.87
C GLY A 66 -6.25 12.05 -14.81
N GLY A 67 -6.90 13.14 -14.40
CA GLY A 67 -8.35 13.17 -14.27
C GLY A 67 -8.84 13.12 -12.81
N ILE A 68 -10.16 13.03 -12.67
CA ILE A 68 -10.83 12.75 -11.39
C ILE A 68 -10.68 11.25 -11.13
N TYR A 69 -9.53 10.87 -10.56
CA TYR A 69 -9.13 9.47 -10.41
C TYR A 69 -9.66 8.81 -9.13
N ARG A 70 -10.13 9.62 -8.16
CA ARG A 70 -10.79 9.18 -6.92
C ARG A 70 -12.25 9.67 -6.85
N PRO A 71 -13.08 9.10 -5.96
CA PRO A 71 -14.50 9.45 -5.89
C PRO A 71 -14.80 10.92 -5.59
N VAL A 72 -15.97 11.37 -6.06
CA VAL A 72 -16.57 12.67 -5.72
C VAL A 72 -17.92 12.43 -5.05
N LYS A 73 -18.19 13.13 -3.95
CA LYS A 73 -19.46 13.04 -3.19
C LYS A 73 -20.15 14.40 -3.15
N LEU A 74 -21.48 14.40 -3.28
CA LEU A 74 -22.32 15.54 -2.92
C LEU A 74 -22.81 15.33 -1.48
N VAL A 75 -22.47 16.25 -0.58
CA VAL A 75 -22.91 16.24 0.81
C VAL A 75 -23.95 17.34 0.99
N LEU A 76 -25.15 16.98 1.46
CA LEU A 76 -26.25 17.90 1.71
C LEU A 76 -26.55 17.95 3.20
N THR A 77 -26.43 19.13 3.79
CA THR A 77 -26.68 19.37 5.22
C THR A 77 -27.67 20.51 5.43
N PRO A 78 -28.29 20.65 6.62
CA PRO A 78 -29.17 21.78 6.90
C PRO A 78 -28.46 23.13 6.77
N GLN A 79 -29.18 24.14 6.28
CA GLN A 79 -28.61 25.49 6.11
C GLN A 79 -28.49 26.25 7.44
N GLN A 80 -29.36 25.96 8.41
CA GLN A 80 -29.35 26.65 9.71
C GLN A 80 -28.08 26.34 10.51
N ALA A 81 -27.78 25.06 10.71
CA ALA A 81 -26.60 24.60 11.39
C ALA A 81 -26.33 23.15 10.98
N HIS A 82 -25.07 22.75 10.92
CA HIS A 82 -24.66 21.40 10.55
C HIS A 82 -23.32 21.01 11.18
N LEU A 83 -23.00 19.73 11.17
CA LEU A 83 -21.71 19.21 11.59
C LEU A 83 -20.68 19.49 10.49
N ASP A 84 -19.52 20.06 10.83
CA ASP A 84 -18.42 20.21 9.88
C ASP A 84 -17.97 18.83 9.39
N THR A 85 -17.89 18.66 8.07
CA THR A 85 -17.62 17.37 7.41
C THR A 85 -16.33 16.70 7.90
N TRP A 86 -15.29 17.48 8.25
CA TRP A 86 -14.02 17.00 8.80
C TRP A 86 -13.76 17.50 10.24
N GLY A 87 -14.82 17.96 10.91
CA GLY A 87 -14.76 18.58 12.23
C GLY A 87 -14.53 17.60 13.38
N LEU A 88 -14.78 16.31 13.17
CA LEU A 88 -14.64 15.28 14.19
C LEU A 88 -13.17 14.95 14.47
N ALA A 89 -12.77 14.97 15.74
CA ALA A 89 -11.51 14.45 16.25
C ALA A 89 -11.77 13.43 17.35
N THR A 90 -11.04 12.32 17.34
CA THR A 90 -11.14 11.28 18.38
C THR A 90 -9.76 10.86 18.86
N ALA A 91 -9.62 10.60 20.16
CA ALA A 91 -8.40 10.07 20.75
C ALA A 91 -8.72 9.05 21.85
N THR A 92 -8.08 7.88 21.82
CA THR A 92 -8.22 6.87 22.86
C THR A 92 -7.12 7.04 23.90
N ARG A 93 -7.46 6.93 25.18
CA ARG A 93 -6.48 6.81 26.28
C ARG A 93 -6.70 5.52 27.05
N ILE A 94 -5.61 4.97 27.56
CA ILE A 94 -5.63 3.80 28.44
C ILE A 94 -4.98 4.22 29.75
N GLY A 95 -5.76 4.21 30.83
CA GLY A 95 -5.28 4.53 32.18
C GLY A 95 -4.37 3.42 32.74
N PRO A 96 -3.58 3.70 33.79
CA PRO A 96 -2.75 2.68 34.45
C PRO A 96 -3.53 1.50 35.03
N ASP A 97 -4.83 1.68 35.30
CA ASP A 97 -5.76 0.65 35.75
C ASP A 97 -6.40 -0.14 34.59
N GLY A 98 -5.98 0.12 33.36
CA GLY A 98 -6.50 -0.48 32.13
C GLY A 98 -7.84 0.08 31.66
N LYS A 99 -8.38 1.13 32.31
CA LYS A 99 -9.62 1.76 31.85
C LYS A 99 -9.38 2.53 30.55
N VAL A 100 -10.30 2.34 29.60
CA VAL A 100 -10.26 3.01 28.31
C VAL A 100 -11.18 4.23 28.35
N THR A 101 -10.67 5.38 27.90
CA THR A 101 -11.47 6.58 27.67
C THR A 101 -11.36 7.03 26.22
N LEU A 102 -12.44 7.60 25.70
CA LEU A 102 -12.49 8.22 24.37
C LEU A 102 -12.69 9.72 24.54
N ASP A 103 -11.71 10.50 24.09
CA ASP A 103 -11.83 11.93 23.90
C ASP A 103 -12.45 12.19 22.52
N VAL A 104 -13.46 13.06 22.46
CA VAL A 104 -14.15 13.44 21.23
C VAL A 104 -14.28 14.95 21.17
N SER A 105 -14.01 15.52 19.99
CA SER A 105 -14.25 16.93 19.66
C SER A 105 -14.97 17.02 18.32
N GLN A 106 -16.01 17.84 18.24
CA GLN A 106 -16.78 18.05 17.01
C GLN A 106 -16.97 19.55 16.77
N GLN A 107 -16.59 19.98 15.58
CA GLN A 107 -16.89 21.32 15.07
C GLN A 107 -18.29 21.38 14.45
N VAL A 108 -19.06 22.41 14.78
CA VAL A 108 -20.39 22.72 14.25
C VAL A 108 -20.31 24.01 13.45
N VAL A 109 -20.94 24.05 12.29
CA VAL A 109 -21.07 25.23 11.43
C VAL A 109 -22.45 25.84 11.64
N ARG A 110 -22.50 27.08 12.11
CA ARG A 110 -23.73 27.88 12.29
C ARG A 110 -23.46 29.38 12.08
N PRO A 111 -24.47 30.21 11.82
CA PRO A 111 -24.31 31.66 11.72
C PRO A 111 -23.69 32.27 12.97
N LEU A 112 -22.83 33.29 12.78
CA LEU A 112 -22.22 34.02 13.88
C LEU A 112 -23.29 34.69 14.74
N GLY A 113 -23.24 34.47 16.06
CA GLY A 113 -24.19 35.03 17.03
C GLY A 113 -25.52 34.29 17.14
N ASP A 114 -25.66 33.10 16.54
CA ASP A 114 -26.82 32.23 16.75
C ASP A 114 -26.78 31.60 18.16
N ASP A 115 -27.62 32.11 19.06
CA ASP A 115 -27.83 31.66 20.44
C ASP A 115 -28.88 30.54 20.56
N GLY A 116 -29.22 29.89 19.44
CA GLY A 116 -30.15 28.77 19.40
C GLY A 116 -29.80 27.65 20.39
N ASN A 117 -30.84 26.93 20.84
CA ASN A 117 -30.68 25.83 21.79
C ASN A 117 -30.20 24.56 21.08
N TYR A 118 -28.88 24.45 20.94
CA TYR A 118 -28.21 23.32 20.30
C TYR A 118 -27.63 22.32 21.32
N ALA A 119 -27.63 21.04 20.96
CA ALA A 119 -26.94 19.98 21.67
C ALA A 119 -26.34 18.96 20.71
N LEU A 120 -25.24 18.32 21.11
CA LEU A 120 -24.66 17.18 20.41
C LEU A 120 -24.92 15.91 21.20
N HIS A 121 -25.39 14.89 20.50
CA HIS A 121 -25.54 13.54 21.02
C HIS A 121 -24.44 12.67 20.40
N PHE A 122 -23.67 12.00 21.24
CA PHE A 122 -22.61 11.08 20.83
C PHE A 122 -23.01 9.66 21.21
N ASP A 123 -23.09 8.80 20.21
CA ASP A 123 -23.45 7.39 20.33
C ASP A 123 -22.28 6.53 19.80
N LEU A 124 -21.69 5.71 20.65
CA LEU A 124 -20.67 4.74 20.23
C LEU A 124 -21.28 3.36 20.06
N GLU A 125 -21.48 2.95 18.81
CA GLU A 125 -22.18 1.73 18.41
C GLU A 125 -21.22 0.64 17.90
N GLY A 126 -21.62 -0.63 18.02
CA GLY A 126 -20.91 -1.77 17.39
C GLY A 126 -20.32 -2.80 18.35
N ALA A 127 -20.48 -2.66 19.67
CA ALA A 127 -20.20 -3.75 20.60
C ALA A 127 -21.26 -4.86 20.46
N SER A 128 -20.88 -6.11 20.75
CA SER A 128 -21.78 -7.28 20.68
C SER A 128 -23.01 -7.19 21.61
N ASP A 129 -23.01 -6.27 22.57
CA ASP A 129 -24.15 -5.96 23.44
C ASP A 129 -24.56 -4.48 23.32
N ALA A 130 -25.56 -4.22 22.48
CA ALA A 130 -26.09 -2.88 22.20
C ALA A 130 -26.62 -2.16 23.47
N LYS A 131 -26.99 -2.87 24.54
CA LYS A 131 -27.49 -2.28 25.79
C LYS A 131 -26.42 -1.55 26.60
N SER A 132 -25.15 -1.68 26.22
CA SER A 132 -24.00 -1.06 26.88
C SER A 132 -23.36 0.09 26.09
N SER A 133 -23.97 0.51 24.97
CA SER A 133 -23.42 1.57 24.12
C SER A 133 -23.38 2.91 24.86
N PRO A 134 -22.21 3.57 24.97
CA PRO A 134 -22.12 4.91 25.54
C PRO A 134 -22.99 5.89 24.76
N HIS A 135 -23.84 6.61 25.48
CA HIS A 135 -24.65 7.71 24.97
C HIS A 135 -24.45 8.95 25.85
N ILE A 136 -24.04 10.07 25.25
CA ILE A 136 -23.83 11.31 25.98
C ILE A 136 -24.38 12.49 25.21
N VAL A 137 -24.98 13.41 25.96
CA VAL A 137 -25.55 14.65 25.47
C VAL A 137 -24.75 15.82 26.02
N VAL A 138 -24.28 16.69 25.14
CA VAL A 138 -23.60 17.93 25.51
C VAL A 138 -24.37 19.11 24.95
N LYS A 139 -24.83 20.02 25.82
CA LYS A 139 -25.41 21.28 25.38
C LYS A 139 -24.32 22.20 24.86
N MET A 140 -24.56 22.81 23.72
CA MET A 140 -23.64 23.79 23.16
C MET A 140 -23.70 25.10 23.95
N THR A 141 -22.57 25.78 24.01
CA THR A 141 -22.44 27.17 24.48
C THR A 141 -22.07 28.06 23.29
N ASP A 142 -21.48 29.23 23.52
CA ASP A 142 -20.97 30.11 22.46
C ASP A 142 -19.80 29.51 21.66
N ASN A 143 -19.26 28.36 22.07
CA ASN A 143 -18.19 27.68 21.34
C ASN A 143 -18.75 26.72 20.28
N ASP A 144 -18.29 26.90 19.04
CA ASP A 144 -18.65 26.06 17.89
C ASP A 144 -17.87 24.74 17.83
N ASN A 145 -16.82 24.60 18.66
CA ASN A 145 -16.14 23.33 18.86
C ASN A 145 -16.50 22.73 20.23
N VAL A 146 -17.21 21.61 20.23
CA VAL A 146 -17.66 20.92 21.44
C VAL A 146 -16.73 19.75 21.73
N SER A 147 -16.13 19.73 22.91
CA SER A 147 -15.21 18.67 23.34
C SER A 147 -15.69 17.98 24.61
N MET A 148 -15.45 16.67 24.68
CA MET A 148 -15.82 15.85 25.82
C MET A 148 -14.98 14.58 25.92
N HIS A 149 -15.02 13.91 27.06
CA HIS A 149 -14.38 12.61 27.28
C HIS A 149 -15.38 11.66 27.93
N PHE A 150 -15.31 10.36 27.59
CA PHE A 150 -16.12 9.36 28.29
C PHE A 150 -15.46 8.00 28.45
N ASN A 151 -15.88 7.32 29.51
CA ASN A 151 -15.45 5.97 29.82
C ASN A 151 -16.01 4.99 28.80
N VAL A 152 -15.13 4.18 28.23
CA VAL A 152 -15.50 3.14 27.27
C VAL A 152 -15.69 1.81 28.03
N PRO A 153 -16.87 1.15 27.91
CA PRO A 153 -17.13 -0.11 28.58
C PRO A 153 -16.21 -1.25 28.10
N PRO A 154 -15.90 -2.25 28.96
CA PRO A 154 -15.03 -3.39 28.60
C PRO A 154 -15.53 -4.28 27.44
N ALA A 155 -16.79 -4.14 27.02
CA ALA A 155 -17.35 -4.81 25.85
C ALA A 155 -16.71 -4.31 24.54
N PHE A 156 -16.22 -3.07 24.51
CA PHE A 156 -15.48 -2.51 23.39
C PHE A 156 -14.02 -2.95 23.48
N LYS A 157 -13.59 -3.71 22.48
CA LYS A 157 -12.21 -4.20 22.30
C LYS A 157 -11.37 -3.19 21.54
N LEU A 158 -10.08 -3.13 21.89
CA LEU A 158 -9.11 -2.28 21.22
C LEU A 158 -8.85 -2.77 19.78
N TRP A 159 -8.49 -1.84 18.92
CA TRP A 159 -7.96 -2.12 17.59
C TRP A 159 -6.47 -2.45 17.70
N SER A 160 -6.03 -3.48 17.00
CA SER A 160 -4.61 -3.78 16.72
C SER A 160 -4.50 -4.41 15.33
N PRO A 161 -3.29 -4.55 14.76
CA PRO A 161 -3.12 -5.25 13.48
C PRO A 161 -3.71 -6.68 13.46
N GLU A 162 -3.65 -7.38 14.58
CA GLU A 162 -4.16 -8.75 14.74
C GLU A 162 -5.66 -8.78 15.11
N GLN A 163 -6.18 -7.68 15.66
CA GLN A 163 -7.57 -7.55 16.12
C GLN A 163 -8.15 -6.21 15.66
N PRO A 164 -8.53 -6.07 14.37
CA PRO A 164 -8.99 -4.80 13.79
C PRO A 164 -10.43 -4.46 14.18
N ASN A 165 -10.70 -4.35 15.50
CA ASN A 165 -12.02 -4.02 16.01
C ASN A 165 -12.40 -2.58 15.65
N LEU A 166 -13.54 -2.41 14.97
CA LEU A 166 -14.06 -1.12 14.51
C LEU A 166 -15.46 -0.86 15.03
N TYR A 167 -15.72 0.40 15.39
CA TYR A 167 -16.99 0.89 15.90
C TYR A 167 -17.51 2.03 15.02
N THR A 168 -18.77 2.41 15.23
CA THR A 168 -19.34 3.60 14.61
C THR A 168 -19.58 4.63 15.70
N LEU A 169 -18.91 5.77 15.61
CA LEU A 169 -19.27 6.96 16.39
C LEU A 169 -20.29 7.76 15.59
N LYS A 170 -21.51 7.82 16.09
CA LYS A 170 -22.59 8.62 15.53
C LYS A 170 -22.71 9.91 16.33
N VAL A 171 -22.63 11.04 15.63
CA VAL A 171 -22.79 12.37 16.19
C VAL A 171 -24.05 12.97 15.62
N THR A 172 -24.99 13.35 16.49
CA THR A 172 -26.27 13.96 16.08
C THR A 172 -26.34 15.39 16.62
N LEU A 173 -26.52 16.36 15.72
CA LEU A 173 -26.81 17.74 16.09
C LEU A 173 -28.32 17.89 16.32
N VAL A 174 -28.68 18.38 17.50
CA VAL A 174 -30.06 18.58 17.93
C VAL A 174 -30.29 20.07 18.13
N HIS A 175 -31.36 20.61 17.55
CA HIS A 175 -31.82 21.98 17.74
C HIS A 175 -33.26 21.96 18.26
N ASN A 176 -33.51 22.63 19.40
CA ASN A 176 -34.83 22.66 20.06
C ASN A 176 -35.45 21.27 20.28
N GLY A 177 -34.62 20.29 20.66
CA GLY A 177 -35.04 18.91 20.91
C GLY A 177 -35.28 18.07 19.65
N LYS A 178 -35.05 18.61 18.44
CA LYS A 178 -35.16 17.88 17.18
C LYS A 178 -33.78 17.65 16.56
N ALA A 179 -33.49 16.41 16.15
CA ALA A 179 -32.30 16.11 15.35
C ALA A 179 -32.39 16.84 14.00
N ILE A 180 -31.36 17.62 13.68
CA ILE A 180 -31.26 18.37 12.43
C ILE A 180 -30.16 17.84 11.52
N ASP A 181 -29.08 17.29 12.08
CA ASP A 181 -27.98 16.72 11.30
C ASP A 181 -27.38 15.49 12.00
N THR A 182 -26.78 14.58 11.24
CA THR A 182 -26.18 13.35 11.77
C THR A 182 -24.99 12.91 10.91
N GLN A 183 -23.85 12.68 11.55
CA GLN A 183 -22.66 12.10 10.94
C GLN A 183 -22.31 10.77 11.61
N CYS A 184 -21.96 9.77 10.82
CA CYS A 184 -21.46 8.48 11.30
C CYS A 184 -20.02 8.29 10.83
N THR A 185 -19.10 8.09 11.77
CA THR A 185 -17.68 7.88 11.47
C THR A 185 -17.22 6.55 12.03
N ARG A 186 -16.56 5.74 11.20
CA ARG A 186 -15.90 4.51 11.66
C ARG A 186 -14.63 4.88 12.43
N ILE A 187 -14.47 4.32 13.63
CA ILE A 187 -13.30 4.53 14.47
C ILE A 187 -12.80 3.20 15.03
N GLY A 188 -11.52 3.16 15.42
CA GLY A 188 -10.94 2.08 16.21
C GLY A 188 -10.31 2.65 17.48
N LEU A 189 -10.40 1.89 18.57
CA LEU A 189 -9.88 2.30 19.87
C LEU A 189 -8.46 1.79 20.05
N ARG A 190 -7.45 2.65 19.99
CA ARG A 190 -6.05 2.26 20.18
C ARG A 190 -5.16 3.41 20.62
N THR A 191 -4.08 3.10 21.33
CA THR A 191 -2.97 4.03 21.57
C THR A 191 -1.81 3.72 20.63
N VAL A 192 -1.07 4.77 20.26
CA VAL A 192 0.20 4.71 19.55
C VAL A 192 1.25 5.33 20.47
N GLU A 193 2.33 4.62 20.70
CA GLU A 193 3.44 5.04 21.56
C GLU A 193 4.76 4.80 20.83
N TRP A 194 5.74 5.69 21.01
CA TRP A 194 7.04 5.60 20.36
C TRP A 194 8.16 6.08 21.29
N GLY A 195 9.35 5.54 21.08
CA GLY A 195 10.56 5.84 21.83
C GLY A 195 11.05 4.66 22.68
N PRO A 196 12.24 4.78 23.29
CA PRO A 196 12.86 3.71 24.07
C PRO A 196 11.98 3.24 25.25
N GLN A 197 11.18 4.14 25.82
CA GLN A 197 10.30 3.87 26.96
C GLN A 197 9.18 2.86 26.68
N CYS A 198 8.78 2.69 25.42
CA CYS A 198 7.80 1.69 25.00
C CYS A 198 8.43 0.53 24.20
N GLY A 199 9.76 0.40 24.23
CA GLY A 199 10.48 -0.62 23.47
C GLY A 199 10.60 -0.32 21.97
N GLY A 200 10.51 0.96 21.56
CA GLY A 200 10.67 1.38 20.17
C GLY A 200 9.39 1.98 19.60
N PHE A 201 8.48 1.14 19.15
CA PHE A 201 7.16 1.52 18.63
C PHE A 201 6.12 0.54 19.17
N ALA A 202 5.01 1.04 19.70
CA ALA A 202 4.03 0.22 20.38
C ALA A 202 2.59 0.61 20.07
N ILE A 203 1.73 -0.42 20.01
CA ILE A 203 0.28 -0.28 19.91
C ILE A 203 -0.33 -0.87 21.17
N ASN A 204 -1.18 -0.11 21.87
CA ASN A 204 -1.82 -0.53 23.12
C ASN A 204 -0.81 -1.00 24.18
N GLY A 205 0.32 -0.29 24.33
CA GLY A 205 1.41 -0.64 25.23
C GLY A 205 2.22 -1.89 24.85
N ARG A 206 2.01 -2.48 23.67
CA ARG A 206 2.74 -3.66 23.19
C ARG A 206 3.71 -3.28 22.08
N PRO A 207 5.02 -3.56 22.21
CA PRO A 207 6.00 -3.32 21.15
C PRO A 207 5.66 -4.08 19.87
N VAL A 208 5.78 -3.41 18.73
CA VAL A 208 5.54 -3.97 17.39
C VAL A 208 6.63 -3.50 16.45
N LYS A 209 7.21 -4.41 15.66
CA LYS A 209 8.07 -4.05 14.52
C LYS A 209 7.23 -3.74 13.30
N LEU A 210 7.59 -2.68 12.58
CA LEU A 210 6.99 -2.31 11.30
C LEU A 210 7.56 -3.20 10.20
N ARG A 211 6.77 -4.16 9.72
CA ARG A 211 7.04 -4.96 8.50
C ARG A 211 6.29 -4.28 7.36
N GLY A 212 6.85 -3.17 6.92
CA GLY A 212 6.20 -2.24 6.03
C GLY A 212 6.55 -2.45 4.57
N VAL A 213 5.65 -2.03 3.67
CA VAL A 213 5.93 -1.89 2.24
C VAL A 213 5.58 -0.48 1.77
N CYS A 214 6.38 0.07 0.85
CA CYS A 214 6.02 1.26 0.08
C CYS A 214 5.08 0.88 -1.07
N LEU A 215 4.00 1.64 -1.25
CA LEU A 215 3.06 1.48 -2.36
C LEU A 215 2.81 2.83 -3.04
N HIS A 216 2.98 2.86 -4.36
CA HIS A 216 2.39 3.91 -5.20
C HIS A 216 0.88 3.71 -5.37
N HIS A 217 0.17 4.72 -5.87
CA HIS A 217 -1.29 4.76 -5.92
C HIS A 217 -1.90 4.07 -7.13
N ASP A 218 -1.12 3.75 -8.16
CA ASP A 218 -1.65 3.09 -9.34
C ASP A 218 -2.02 1.63 -9.08
N LEU A 219 -3.01 1.15 -9.84
CA LEU A 219 -3.59 -0.19 -9.74
C LEU A 219 -3.23 -1.00 -10.99
N GLY A 220 -1.98 -0.84 -11.46
CA GLY A 220 -1.41 -1.50 -12.61
C GLY A 220 -2.25 -1.32 -13.88
N PRO A 221 -2.93 -2.37 -14.38
CA PRO A 221 -3.74 -2.28 -15.59
C PRO A 221 -4.91 -1.27 -15.54
N LEU A 222 -5.33 -0.83 -14.35
CA LEU A 222 -6.38 0.18 -14.20
C LEU A 222 -5.84 1.62 -14.22
N GLY A 223 -4.51 1.79 -14.21
CA GLY A 223 -3.87 3.08 -14.01
C GLY A 223 -4.22 3.67 -12.65
N ALA A 224 -4.44 4.98 -12.59
CA ALA A 224 -4.75 5.67 -11.34
C ALA A 224 -6.24 5.59 -10.96
N ALA A 225 -7.14 5.15 -11.85
CA ALA A 225 -8.58 5.15 -11.55
C ALA A 225 -8.87 4.19 -10.39
N GLU A 226 -9.21 4.74 -9.23
CA GLU A 226 -9.31 3.98 -8.01
C GLU A 226 -10.42 2.94 -8.09
N ASN A 227 -10.11 1.72 -7.65
CA ASN A 227 -11.09 0.67 -7.47
C ASN A 227 -10.86 -0.06 -6.14
N ARG A 228 -11.87 -0.03 -5.27
CA ARG A 228 -11.78 -0.62 -3.92
C ARG A 228 -11.38 -2.10 -3.93
N VAL A 229 -11.82 -2.88 -4.92
CA VAL A 229 -11.50 -4.32 -5.00
C VAL A 229 -10.04 -4.54 -5.37
N ALA A 230 -9.51 -3.70 -6.29
CA ALA A 230 -8.11 -3.75 -6.66
C ALA A 230 -7.19 -3.30 -5.51
N VAL A 231 -7.56 -2.24 -4.77
CA VAL A 231 -6.83 -1.81 -3.56
C VAL A 231 -6.86 -2.91 -2.50
N LEU A 232 -8.04 -3.50 -2.24
CA LEU A 232 -8.19 -4.62 -1.31
C LEU A 232 -7.28 -5.80 -1.70
N ARG A 233 -7.23 -6.15 -2.99
CA ARG A 233 -6.36 -7.20 -3.51
C ARG A 233 -4.89 -6.91 -3.24
N GLN A 234 -4.41 -5.71 -3.53
CA GLN A 234 -3.02 -5.32 -3.24
C GLN A 234 -2.71 -5.46 -1.75
N LEU A 235 -3.55 -4.88 -0.89
CA LEU A 235 -3.37 -4.93 0.57
C LEU A 235 -3.40 -6.37 1.11
N GLN A 236 -4.30 -7.21 0.61
CA GLN A 236 -4.38 -8.62 1.01
C GLN A 236 -3.14 -9.41 0.60
N LEU A 237 -2.59 -9.17 -0.59
CA LEU A 237 -1.34 -9.82 -1.00
C LEU A 237 -0.18 -9.41 -0.09
N MET A 238 -0.09 -8.13 0.29
CA MET A 238 0.91 -7.67 1.25
C MET A 238 0.73 -8.30 2.63
N GLN A 239 -0.52 -8.37 3.12
CA GLN A 239 -0.83 -9.00 4.41
C GLN A 239 -0.51 -10.51 4.41
N GLN A 240 -0.83 -11.23 3.33
CA GLN A 240 -0.54 -12.67 3.18
C GLN A 240 0.97 -12.96 3.12
N MET A 241 1.75 -12.00 2.61
CA MET A 241 3.22 -12.02 2.69
C MET A 241 3.72 -11.85 4.13
N GLY A 242 2.90 -11.30 5.04
CA GLY A 242 3.27 -11.02 6.42
C GLY A 242 3.59 -9.56 6.70
N ALA A 243 3.35 -8.65 5.75
CA ALA A 243 3.41 -7.22 6.02
C ALA A 243 2.31 -6.82 7.02
N ASN A 244 2.64 -5.89 7.92
CA ASN A 244 1.67 -5.31 8.87
C ASN A 244 1.59 -3.79 8.78
N ALA A 245 2.35 -3.17 7.88
CA ALA A 245 2.36 -1.72 7.69
C ALA A 245 2.47 -1.34 6.20
N ILE A 246 1.93 -0.17 5.85
CA ILE A 246 1.99 0.41 4.51
C ILE A 246 2.50 1.85 4.61
N ARG A 247 3.41 2.24 3.72
CA ARG A 247 3.76 3.65 3.47
C ARG A 247 3.12 4.09 2.17
N THR A 248 2.42 5.22 2.20
CA THR A 248 1.73 5.78 1.02
C THR A 248 2.71 6.62 0.18
N SER A 249 3.73 5.99 -0.36
CA SER A 249 4.83 6.66 -1.05
C SER A 249 4.39 7.31 -2.37
N HIS A 250 4.56 8.62 -2.59
CA HIS A 250 4.92 9.69 -1.63
C HIS A 250 3.83 10.75 -1.60
N ASN A 251 2.59 10.29 -1.36
CA ASN A 251 1.41 11.11 -1.46
C ASN A 251 0.25 10.62 -0.59
N MET A 252 -0.73 11.49 -0.46
CA MET A 252 -1.83 11.33 0.49
C MET A 252 -2.70 10.11 0.12
N PRO A 253 -3.02 9.23 1.08
CA PRO A 253 -3.86 8.08 0.82
C PRO A 253 -5.26 8.48 0.35
N SER A 254 -5.97 7.52 -0.24
CA SER A 254 -7.40 7.66 -0.48
C SER A 254 -8.21 7.26 0.74
N THR A 255 -9.46 7.74 0.81
CA THR A 255 -10.43 7.25 1.80
C THR A 255 -10.58 5.73 1.71
N ALA A 256 -10.67 5.17 0.49
CA ALA A 256 -10.90 3.74 0.31
C ALA A 256 -9.75 2.89 0.84
N MET A 257 -8.50 3.30 0.63
CA MET A 257 -7.33 2.61 1.16
C MET A 257 -7.32 2.63 2.69
N MET A 258 -7.62 3.78 3.31
CA MET A 258 -7.64 3.88 4.78
C MET A 258 -8.73 3.03 5.42
N GLU A 259 -9.94 3.03 4.86
CA GLU A 259 -11.03 2.16 5.34
C GLU A 259 -10.67 0.67 5.21
N LEU A 260 -9.96 0.28 4.15
CA LEU A 260 -9.51 -1.10 3.97
C LEU A 260 -8.39 -1.45 4.95
N CYS A 261 -7.41 -0.57 5.15
CA CYS A 261 -6.35 -0.77 6.15
C CYS A 261 -6.92 -0.88 7.57
N ASP A 262 -7.91 -0.05 7.91
CA ASP A 262 -8.62 -0.12 9.20
C ASP A 262 -9.24 -1.50 9.42
N SER A 263 -9.92 -2.04 8.40
CA SER A 263 -10.61 -3.33 8.46
C SER A 263 -9.66 -4.54 8.39
N LEU A 264 -8.54 -4.41 7.68
CA LEU A 264 -7.55 -5.47 7.57
C LEU A 264 -6.59 -5.51 8.76
N GLY A 265 -6.47 -4.44 9.55
CA GLY A 265 -5.45 -4.36 10.59
C GLY A 265 -4.07 -4.06 10.00
N LEU A 266 -3.99 -3.19 8.99
CA LEU A 266 -2.71 -2.73 8.44
C LEU A 266 -2.41 -1.33 8.98
N MET A 267 -1.24 -1.16 9.60
CA MET A 267 -0.77 0.15 10.02
C MET A 267 -0.37 0.99 8.80
N VAL A 268 -0.50 2.31 8.90
CA VAL A 268 -0.21 3.22 7.81
C VAL A 268 0.68 4.36 8.29
N MET A 269 1.77 4.55 7.56
CA MET A 269 2.54 5.79 7.52
C MET A 269 2.02 6.61 6.34
N ALA A 270 1.17 7.60 6.63
CA ALA A 270 0.54 8.43 5.62
C ALA A 270 1.48 9.58 5.24
N GLU A 271 1.92 9.61 3.99
CA GLU A 271 2.94 10.53 3.50
C GLU A 271 2.36 11.67 2.65
N SER A 272 2.97 12.85 2.76
CA SER A 272 2.41 14.09 2.18
C SER A 272 3.12 14.56 0.92
N PHE A 273 4.45 14.66 0.94
CA PHE A 273 5.22 15.40 -0.07
C PHE A 273 6.46 14.63 -0.54
N ASP A 274 6.71 14.65 -1.85
CA ASP A 274 7.99 14.22 -2.45
C ASP A 274 8.99 15.37 -2.61
N ALA A 275 8.54 16.62 -2.49
CA ALA A 275 9.39 17.81 -2.54
C ALA A 275 8.76 18.94 -1.72
N TRP A 276 9.59 19.80 -1.12
CA TRP A 276 9.13 21.03 -0.48
C TRP A 276 9.29 22.21 -1.41
N ALA A 277 10.08 23.24 -1.08
CA ALA A 277 10.21 24.43 -1.91
C ALA A 277 11.25 24.28 -3.03
N GLU A 278 12.19 23.33 -2.87
CA GLU A 278 13.17 22.98 -3.90
C GLU A 278 12.65 21.86 -4.80
N PRO A 279 12.80 21.98 -6.14
CA PRO A 279 12.28 20.99 -7.08
C PRO A 279 13.11 19.70 -7.06
N LYS A 280 12.40 18.55 -7.12
CA LYS A 280 12.96 17.29 -7.65
C LYS A 280 12.74 17.16 -9.16
N VAL A 281 11.62 17.68 -9.65
CA VAL A 281 11.22 17.66 -11.05
C VAL A 281 10.74 19.05 -11.48
N LYS A 282 10.76 19.32 -12.78
CA LYS A 282 10.46 20.63 -13.38
C LYS A 282 9.13 21.24 -12.91
N ASN A 283 8.07 20.43 -12.84
CA ASN A 283 6.72 20.89 -12.51
C ASN A 283 6.17 20.24 -11.24
N GLY A 284 7.04 19.92 -10.27
CA GLY A 284 6.67 19.26 -9.02
C GLY A 284 5.93 20.17 -8.03
N TYR A 285 5.67 19.62 -6.84
CA TYR A 285 4.96 20.31 -5.76
C TYR A 285 5.63 21.60 -5.28
N ASN A 286 6.92 21.77 -5.55
CA ASN A 286 7.69 22.96 -5.18
C ASN A 286 7.10 24.27 -5.72
N ARG A 287 6.36 24.21 -6.81
CA ARG A 287 5.64 25.36 -7.36
C ARG A 287 4.44 25.79 -6.52
N LEU A 288 3.91 24.88 -5.72
CA LEU A 288 2.74 25.07 -4.84
C LEU A 288 3.14 25.38 -3.40
N TRP A 289 4.37 25.04 -2.99
CA TRP A 289 4.83 25.09 -1.60
C TRP A 289 4.36 26.34 -0.87
N ASN A 290 4.74 27.53 -1.33
CA ASN A 290 4.51 28.79 -0.62
C ASN A 290 3.03 29.05 -0.27
N ASP A 291 2.10 28.57 -1.08
CA ASP A 291 0.67 28.86 -0.92
C ASP A 291 -0.14 27.69 -0.34
N TRP A 292 0.35 26.45 -0.46
CA TRP A 292 -0.47 25.26 -0.27
C TRP A 292 -0.03 24.34 0.88
N TRP A 293 1.23 24.30 1.30
CA TRP A 293 1.72 23.25 2.20
C TRP A 293 0.92 23.13 3.51
N GLN A 294 0.54 24.27 4.11
CA GLN A 294 -0.24 24.29 5.35
C GLN A 294 -1.65 23.76 5.13
N ARG A 295 -2.27 24.16 4.02
CA ARG A 295 -3.62 23.73 3.64
C ARG A 295 -3.63 22.24 3.34
N ASP A 296 -2.59 21.76 2.66
CA ASP A 296 -2.50 20.37 2.28
C ASP A 296 -2.34 19.45 3.49
N ILE A 297 -1.41 19.76 4.41
CA ILE A 297 -1.28 19.03 5.69
C ILE A 297 -2.56 19.11 6.51
N THR A 298 -3.20 20.29 6.57
CA THR A 298 -4.44 20.46 7.33
C THR A 298 -5.55 19.57 6.79
N ASN A 299 -5.75 19.53 5.47
CA ASN A 299 -6.75 18.67 4.85
C ASN A 299 -6.44 17.19 5.06
N LEU A 300 -5.19 16.76 4.83
CA LEU A 300 -4.77 15.38 5.06
C LEU A 300 -5.15 14.91 6.46
N ILE A 301 -4.73 15.66 7.49
CA ILE A 301 -4.93 15.26 8.88
C ILE A 301 -6.41 15.35 9.24
N ARG A 302 -7.11 16.45 8.94
CA ARG A 302 -8.53 16.57 9.29
C ARG A 302 -9.39 15.52 8.63
N HIS A 303 -9.10 15.20 7.36
CA HIS A 303 -9.82 14.19 6.61
C HIS A 303 -9.60 12.78 7.18
N HIS A 304 -8.38 12.45 7.60
CA HIS A 304 -8.01 11.09 7.94
C HIS A 304 -7.68 10.78 9.41
N ARG A 305 -7.61 11.77 10.32
CA ARG A 305 -7.17 11.59 11.73
C ARG A 305 -7.95 10.57 12.55
N ASN A 306 -9.16 10.19 12.12
CA ASN A 306 -9.99 9.20 12.80
C ASN A 306 -9.75 7.76 12.33
N HIS A 307 -8.96 7.54 11.27
CA HIS A 307 -8.59 6.19 10.85
C HIS A 307 -7.62 5.56 11.86
N PRO A 308 -8.00 4.44 12.54
CA PRO A 308 -7.13 3.78 13.49
C PRO A 308 -5.86 3.22 12.85
N SER A 309 -5.91 2.86 11.55
CA SER A 309 -4.77 2.34 10.79
C SER A 309 -3.64 3.35 10.64
N ILE A 310 -3.93 4.65 10.55
CA ILE A 310 -2.86 5.65 10.51
C ILE A 310 -2.22 5.70 11.88
N VAL A 311 -0.91 5.46 11.90
CA VAL A 311 -0.10 5.45 13.12
C VAL A 311 1.09 6.40 13.03
N MET A 312 1.33 7.04 11.88
CA MET A 312 2.44 7.95 11.66
C MET A 312 2.13 8.89 10.50
N TRP A 313 2.53 10.16 10.63
CA TRP A 313 2.47 11.16 9.56
C TRP A 313 3.86 11.36 8.97
N SER A 314 4.05 11.14 7.67
CA SER A 314 5.28 11.50 6.97
C SER A 314 5.08 12.81 6.21
N VAL A 315 5.92 13.80 6.49
CA VAL A 315 5.80 15.15 5.89
C VAL A 315 6.77 15.37 4.73
N GLY A 316 7.55 14.35 4.35
CA GLY A 316 8.52 14.47 3.28
C GLY A 316 9.23 13.15 2.96
N ASN A 317 9.73 13.05 1.74
CA ASN A 317 10.61 11.98 1.30
C ASN A 317 11.82 12.57 0.56
N GLU A 318 13.04 12.26 0.98
CA GLU A 318 14.32 12.63 0.34
C GLU A 318 14.33 14.10 -0.09
N ILE A 319 14.00 14.96 0.86
CA ILE A 319 13.73 16.37 0.58
C ILE A 319 15.06 17.07 0.25
N PRO A 320 15.18 17.78 -0.89
CA PRO A 320 16.45 18.41 -1.28
C PRO A 320 17.03 19.39 -0.24
N GLU A 321 16.18 19.95 0.62
CA GLU A 321 16.58 20.85 1.69
C GLU A 321 17.14 20.18 2.96
N GLN A 322 17.11 18.85 3.09
CA GLN A 322 17.40 18.14 4.35
C GLN A 322 18.80 18.42 4.95
N TRP A 323 19.80 18.70 4.11
CA TRP A 323 21.15 19.07 4.53
C TRP A 323 21.36 20.58 4.76
N LYS A 324 20.30 21.39 4.74
CA LYS A 324 20.36 22.86 4.90
C LYS A 324 19.66 23.28 6.21
N PRO A 325 20.13 24.34 6.89
CA PRO A 325 19.44 24.88 8.06
C PRO A 325 17.96 25.22 7.81
N VAL A 326 17.64 25.76 6.63
CA VAL A 326 16.25 26.06 6.22
C VAL A 326 15.39 24.80 6.13
N GLY A 327 15.98 23.65 5.80
CA GLY A 327 15.29 22.36 5.81
C GLY A 327 14.85 21.98 7.22
N ALA A 328 15.74 22.09 8.21
CA ALA A 328 15.40 21.81 9.61
C ALA A 328 14.32 22.77 10.14
N GLU A 329 14.37 24.05 9.78
CA GLU A 329 13.33 25.02 10.13
C GLU A 329 11.95 24.67 9.55
N ARG A 330 11.90 24.28 8.27
CA ARG A 330 10.66 23.85 7.60
C ARG A 330 10.14 22.54 8.17
N TYR A 331 11.03 21.59 8.48
CA TYR A 331 10.62 20.33 9.08
C TYR A 331 9.96 20.58 10.44
N ARG A 332 10.57 21.40 11.30
CA ARG A 332 9.97 21.80 12.57
C ARG A 332 8.59 22.45 12.39
N ALA A 333 8.42 23.35 11.42
CA ALA A 333 7.14 23.98 11.15
C ALA A 333 6.05 22.98 10.70
N LEU A 334 6.43 21.94 9.95
CA LEU A 334 5.54 20.85 9.57
C LEU A 334 5.16 19.99 10.78
N VAL A 335 6.12 19.63 11.63
CA VAL A 335 5.91 18.87 12.87
C VAL A 335 4.98 19.63 13.81
N ASP A 336 5.24 20.92 14.03
CA ASP A 336 4.41 21.80 14.86
C ASP A 336 2.98 21.89 14.32
N LEU A 337 2.81 22.03 13.00
CA LEU A 337 1.48 22.05 12.37
C LEU A 337 0.75 20.72 12.58
N CYS A 338 1.41 19.59 12.31
CA CYS A 338 0.84 18.25 12.51
C CYS A 338 0.36 18.10 13.96
N HIS A 339 1.22 18.39 14.95
CA HIS A 339 0.87 18.27 16.36
C HIS A 339 -0.22 19.25 16.82
N SER A 340 -0.33 20.42 16.20
CA SER A 340 -1.42 21.36 16.50
C SER A 340 -2.81 20.84 16.07
N ILE A 341 -2.87 19.92 15.11
CA ILE A 341 -4.11 19.34 14.56
C ILE A 341 -4.37 17.94 15.12
N ASP A 342 -3.31 17.13 15.24
CA ASP A 342 -3.31 15.77 15.76
C ASP A 342 -1.98 15.45 16.48
N SER A 343 -2.00 15.54 17.81
CA SER A 343 -0.86 15.19 18.66
C SER A 343 -0.81 13.70 19.05
N THR A 344 -1.66 12.85 18.47
CA THR A 344 -1.80 11.45 18.88
C THR A 344 -0.92 10.48 18.08
N ARG A 345 -0.16 11.00 17.11
CA ARG A 345 0.68 10.23 16.19
C ARG A 345 2.04 10.94 16.01
N PRO A 346 3.14 10.18 15.89
CA PRO A 346 4.44 10.74 15.58
C PRO A 346 4.52 11.26 14.14
N VAL A 347 5.40 12.24 13.95
CA VAL A 347 5.76 12.82 12.65
C VAL A 347 7.15 12.36 12.22
N THR A 348 7.29 11.97 10.96
CA THR A 348 8.55 11.51 10.34
C THR A 348 8.79 12.14 8.97
N CYS A 349 9.95 11.87 8.39
CA CYS A 349 10.37 12.23 7.04
C CYS A 349 11.41 11.18 6.60
N GLY A 350 11.33 10.74 5.34
CA GLY A 350 12.33 9.84 4.76
C GLY A 350 13.60 10.61 4.42
N MET A 351 14.74 10.19 4.95
CA MET A 351 16.04 10.86 4.85
C MET A 351 17.08 9.95 4.18
N ASP A 352 17.64 10.37 3.05
CA ASP A 352 18.66 9.62 2.31
C ASP A 352 20.09 10.13 2.55
N ASN A 353 20.33 11.08 3.46
CA ASN A 353 21.69 11.52 3.81
C ASN A 353 21.91 11.72 5.33
N PRO A 354 21.93 10.62 6.11
CA PRO A 354 22.00 10.64 7.57
C PRO A 354 23.04 11.58 8.18
N ASP A 355 24.25 11.64 7.62
CA ASP A 355 25.31 12.50 8.14
C ASP A 355 24.94 13.97 8.02
N ALA A 356 24.43 14.36 6.86
CA ALA A 356 24.07 15.74 6.58
C ALA A 356 22.80 16.13 7.35
N ASP A 357 21.87 15.20 7.52
CA ASP A 357 20.62 15.41 8.27
C ASP A 357 20.87 15.56 9.77
N ILE A 358 21.86 14.85 10.32
CA ILE A 358 22.35 15.04 11.69
C ILE A 358 23.08 16.39 11.79
N ALA A 359 23.97 16.71 10.85
CA ALA A 359 24.78 17.92 10.89
C ALA A 359 23.93 19.20 10.75
N SER A 360 22.87 19.18 9.95
CA SER A 360 21.94 20.31 9.77
C SER A 360 20.93 20.44 10.91
N GLY A 361 20.79 19.41 11.75
CA GLY A 361 19.75 19.31 12.78
C GLY A 361 18.39 18.88 12.23
N PHE A 362 18.30 18.47 10.96
CA PHE A 362 17.07 18.00 10.32
C PHE A 362 16.53 16.73 10.99
N ALA A 363 17.40 15.73 11.21
CA ALA A 363 17.01 14.48 11.87
C ALA A 363 16.50 14.70 13.32
N MET A 364 16.87 15.81 13.95
CA MET A 364 16.46 16.16 15.31
C MET A 364 15.02 16.68 15.40
N GLN A 365 14.41 17.05 14.27
CA GLN A 365 13.03 17.56 14.25
C GLN A 365 12.00 16.43 14.21
N ALA A 366 12.41 15.21 13.80
CA ALA A 366 11.53 14.06 13.72
C ALA A 366 11.17 13.52 15.11
N ASP A 367 9.92 13.07 15.29
CA ASP A 367 9.57 12.20 16.42
C ASP A 367 10.16 10.81 16.23
N VAL A 368 10.15 10.34 14.98
CA VAL A 368 10.73 9.06 14.53
C VAL A 368 11.64 9.35 13.35
N PRO A 369 12.98 9.34 13.51
CA PRO A 369 13.90 9.47 12.38
C PRO A 369 13.73 8.29 11.40
N GLY A 370 13.55 8.58 10.11
CA GLY A 370 13.40 7.59 9.05
C GLY A 370 14.53 7.68 8.04
N TYR A 371 15.31 6.62 7.85
CA TYR A 371 16.37 6.55 6.84
C TYR A 371 15.96 5.75 5.61
N ASN A 372 16.25 6.31 4.44
CA ASN A 372 16.11 5.67 3.15
C ASN A 372 17.45 5.05 2.74
N TYR A 373 17.53 3.72 2.59
CA TYR A 373 18.65 3.01 1.95
C TYR A 373 20.03 3.16 2.61
N ARG A 374 20.06 3.43 3.92
CA ARG A 374 21.29 3.74 4.66
C ARG A 374 21.58 2.73 5.76
N VAL A 375 21.15 1.48 5.59
CA VAL A 375 21.41 0.38 6.53
C VAL A 375 22.89 0.30 6.92
N HIS A 376 23.80 0.50 5.97
CA HIS A 376 25.25 0.49 6.19
C HIS A 376 25.77 1.65 7.08
N ARG A 377 24.94 2.66 7.38
CA ARG A 377 25.27 3.78 8.27
C ARG A 377 24.67 3.65 9.65
N TYR A 378 23.68 2.76 9.86
CA TYR A 378 22.89 2.70 11.10
C TYR A 378 23.77 2.59 12.35
N GLU A 379 24.77 1.69 12.36
CA GLU A 379 25.65 1.49 13.52
C GLU A 379 26.42 2.77 13.91
N GLU A 380 26.78 3.60 12.93
CA GLU A 380 27.53 4.83 13.15
C GLU A 380 26.64 6.02 13.52
N THR A 381 25.45 6.12 12.90
CA THR A 381 24.58 7.28 13.02
C THR A 381 23.51 7.13 14.11
N PHE A 382 23.05 5.90 14.39
CA PHE A 382 22.03 5.64 15.41
C PHE A 382 22.41 6.18 16.81
N PRO A 383 23.66 6.01 17.30
CA PRO A 383 24.06 6.57 18.59
C PRO A 383 24.02 8.11 18.67
N LYS A 384 23.95 8.80 17.52
CA LYS A 384 23.90 10.27 17.42
C LYS A 384 22.45 10.79 17.43
N LEU A 385 21.43 9.93 17.38
CA LEU A 385 20.02 10.30 17.36
C LEU A 385 19.45 10.38 18.80
N PRO A 386 19.01 11.55 19.28
CA PRO A 386 18.47 11.71 20.64
C PRO A 386 17.14 10.97 20.86
N GLN A 387 16.40 10.65 19.78
CA GLN A 387 15.15 9.90 19.86
C GLN A 387 15.35 8.45 20.32
N GLY A 388 16.57 7.91 20.17
CA GLY A 388 16.90 6.54 20.60
C GLY A 388 16.17 5.43 19.84
N ILE A 389 15.57 5.76 18.69
CA ILE A 389 14.86 4.85 17.78
C ILE A 389 15.17 5.26 16.33
N LEU A 390 15.05 4.32 15.40
CA LEU A 390 15.27 4.54 13.97
C LEU A 390 14.33 3.68 13.13
N LEU A 391 13.77 4.25 12.08
CA LEU A 391 12.96 3.55 11.08
C LEU A 391 13.75 3.44 9.77
N GLY A 392 13.73 2.27 9.12
CA GLY A 392 14.03 2.21 7.69
C GLY A 392 12.83 2.70 6.89
N SER A 393 12.74 4.00 6.60
CA SER A 393 11.56 4.57 5.92
C SER A 393 11.47 4.18 4.45
N GLU A 394 12.59 3.76 3.85
CA GLU A 394 12.66 3.15 2.53
C GLU A 394 13.86 2.19 2.49
N THR A 395 13.64 0.92 2.15
CA THR A 395 14.67 -0.13 2.23
C THR A 395 14.74 -1.00 0.98
N ALA A 396 15.82 -1.77 0.86
CA ALA A 396 16.17 -2.66 -0.24
C ALA A 396 16.29 -2.01 -1.63
N SER A 397 15.24 -1.56 -2.32
CA SER A 397 15.34 -1.18 -3.75
C SER A 397 16.00 -2.30 -4.60
N THR A 398 15.74 -3.55 -4.21
CA THR A 398 16.15 -4.75 -4.94
C THR A 398 15.29 -4.86 -6.18
N VAL A 399 15.88 -5.25 -7.31
CA VAL A 399 15.20 -5.34 -8.60
C VAL A 399 15.11 -6.78 -9.05
N SER A 400 13.96 -7.18 -9.58
CA SER A 400 13.76 -8.50 -10.18
C SER A 400 12.62 -8.53 -11.18
N THR A 401 12.75 -9.38 -12.19
CA THR A 401 11.68 -9.70 -13.16
C THR A 401 11.13 -11.09 -12.85
N ARG A 402 9.80 -11.23 -12.79
CA ARG A 402 9.13 -12.50 -12.51
C ARG A 402 9.57 -13.59 -13.50
N GLY A 403 10.22 -14.64 -13.00
CA GLY A 403 10.55 -15.84 -13.78
C GLY A 403 11.74 -15.69 -14.73
N HIS A 404 12.45 -14.56 -14.68
CA HIS A 404 13.68 -14.34 -15.43
C HIS A 404 14.89 -14.69 -14.55
N TYR A 405 15.74 -15.62 -14.96
CA TYR A 405 16.91 -16.03 -14.17
C TYR A 405 18.18 -15.98 -15.00
N VAL A 406 19.22 -15.39 -14.42
CA VAL A 406 20.53 -15.26 -15.06
C VAL A 406 21.57 -16.09 -14.33
N PHE A 407 22.46 -16.72 -15.10
CA PHE A 407 23.51 -17.61 -14.59
C PHE A 407 24.89 -17.04 -14.93
N PRO A 408 25.85 -16.99 -13.98
CA PRO A 408 25.70 -17.36 -12.56
C PRO A 408 24.92 -16.33 -11.71
N ASP A 409 24.38 -16.77 -10.58
CA ASP A 409 23.62 -15.99 -9.59
C ASP A 409 24.53 -15.07 -8.74
N THR A 410 25.02 -14.00 -9.35
CA THR A 410 26.00 -13.11 -8.72
C THR A 410 25.32 -11.92 -8.06
N VAL A 411 25.70 -11.60 -6.82
CA VAL A 411 25.29 -10.34 -6.18
C VAL A 411 25.87 -9.18 -6.98
N ALA A 412 25.01 -8.30 -7.47
CA ALA A 412 25.41 -7.21 -8.33
C ALA A 412 24.61 -5.94 -8.06
N THR A 413 25.27 -4.81 -8.30
CA THR A 413 24.72 -3.47 -8.11
C THR A 413 24.52 -2.81 -9.47
N ASN A 414 23.36 -2.18 -9.70
CA ASN A 414 22.97 -1.59 -10.99
C ASN A 414 23.17 -2.53 -12.19
N LYS A 415 22.88 -3.82 -11.99
CA LYS A 415 23.04 -4.76 -13.10
C LYS A 415 21.90 -4.57 -14.10
N ALA A 416 22.26 -4.24 -15.33
CA ALA A 416 21.37 -4.20 -16.47
C ALA A 416 21.74 -5.29 -17.48
N TRP A 417 20.73 -5.88 -18.09
CA TRP A 417 20.77 -6.96 -19.05
C TRP A 417 20.21 -6.49 -20.41
N PRO A 418 20.73 -6.99 -21.55
CA PRO A 418 20.37 -6.47 -22.87
C PRO A 418 18.90 -6.61 -23.27
N ASP A 419 18.16 -7.51 -22.62
CA ASP A 419 16.73 -7.77 -22.85
C ASP A 419 15.81 -6.90 -21.98
N GLY A 420 16.38 -6.00 -21.16
CA GLY A 420 15.62 -5.10 -20.31
C GLY A 420 15.00 -5.78 -19.10
N GLN A 421 15.54 -6.91 -18.62
CA GLN A 421 14.99 -7.65 -17.47
C GLN A 421 15.98 -7.72 -16.30
N CYS A 422 15.50 -8.06 -15.10
CA CYS A 422 16.33 -8.22 -13.90
C CYS A 422 16.26 -9.67 -13.39
N SER A 423 17.33 -10.17 -12.78
CA SER A 423 17.38 -11.54 -12.28
C SER A 423 16.46 -11.76 -11.07
N SER A 424 15.63 -12.80 -11.11
CA SER A 424 14.71 -13.22 -10.04
C SER A 424 15.37 -14.02 -8.91
N TYR A 425 16.71 -14.11 -8.90
CA TYR A 425 17.44 -14.61 -7.72
C TYR A 425 17.44 -13.62 -6.56
N ASP A 426 16.93 -12.39 -6.77
CA ASP A 426 16.87 -11.31 -5.77
C ASP A 426 18.25 -11.02 -5.16
N VAL A 427 19.25 -10.91 -6.04
CA VAL A 427 20.65 -10.59 -5.72
C VAL A 427 21.13 -9.34 -6.48
N GLU A 428 20.23 -8.67 -7.19
CA GLU A 428 20.48 -7.44 -7.94
C GLU A 428 19.75 -6.27 -7.29
N TYR A 429 20.43 -5.15 -7.09
CA TYR A 429 19.86 -3.97 -6.42
C TYR A 429 20.46 -2.67 -6.95
N CYS A 430 19.80 -1.55 -6.68
CA CYS A 430 20.24 -0.23 -7.11
C CYS A 430 21.43 0.29 -6.29
N TRP A 431 22.28 1.12 -6.91
CA TRP A 431 23.55 1.57 -6.32
C TRP A 431 23.46 2.33 -5.01
N TRP A 432 22.32 2.97 -4.76
CA TRP A 432 22.08 3.70 -3.53
C TRP A 432 21.67 2.79 -2.36
N SER A 433 21.48 1.49 -2.61
CA SER A 433 20.75 0.59 -1.71
C SER A 433 21.44 -0.77 -1.47
N ASN A 434 20.67 -1.79 -1.09
CA ASN A 434 21.15 -3.08 -0.59
C ASN A 434 20.13 -4.22 -0.82
N LEU A 435 20.42 -5.42 -0.31
CA LEU A 435 19.49 -6.55 -0.34
C LEU A 435 18.63 -6.59 0.93
N PRO A 436 17.43 -7.23 0.92
CA PRO A 436 16.57 -7.33 2.10
C PRO A 436 17.28 -7.97 3.30
N ASP A 437 18.20 -8.89 3.02
CA ASP A 437 19.01 -9.60 4.01
C ASP A 437 19.83 -8.63 4.89
N ASP A 438 20.30 -7.52 4.33
CA ASP A 438 21.09 -6.52 5.06
C ASP A 438 20.21 -5.72 6.03
N ASP A 439 18.99 -5.36 5.60
CA ASP A 439 18.01 -4.62 6.41
C ASP A 439 17.50 -5.48 7.58
N TRP A 440 17.18 -6.75 7.33
CA TRP A 440 16.73 -7.67 8.37
C TRP A 440 17.80 -7.94 9.41
N ARG A 441 19.06 -8.04 8.97
CA ARG A 441 20.17 -8.25 9.90
C ARG A 441 20.21 -7.14 10.96
N LEU A 442 20.10 -5.87 10.55
CA LEU A 442 20.12 -4.77 11.53
C LEU A 442 18.81 -4.63 12.30
N GLN A 443 17.65 -5.02 11.74
CA GLN A 443 16.41 -5.07 12.52
C GLN A 443 16.44 -6.12 13.63
N ASP A 444 17.06 -7.27 13.35
CA ASP A 444 17.28 -8.36 14.31
C ASP A 444 18.34 -7.99 15.35
N ASP A 445 19.47 -7.42 14.90
CA ASP A 445 20.67 -7.22 15.72
C ASP A 445 20.65 -5.87 16.48
N MET A 446 19.87 -4.88 16.05
CA MET A 446 19.72 -3.57 16.70
C MET A 446 18.27 -3.32 17.15
N PRO A 447 17.94 -3.52 18.45
CA PRO A 447 16.57 -3.38 18.96
C PRO A 447 15.91 -2.03 18.68
N GLY A 448 16.70 -0.94 18.68
CA GLY A 448 16.22 0.43 18.40
C GLY A 448 15.80 0.69 16.96
N VAL A 449 16.06 -0.24 16.03
CA VAL A 449 15.54 -0.17 14.65
C VAL A 449 14.10 -0.69 14.64
N ILE A 450 13.10 0.19 14.60
CA ILE A 450 11.70 -0.19 14.83
C ILE A 450 11.02 -0.92 13.66
N GLY A 451 11.71 -1.09 12.54
CA GLY A 451 11.23 -1.82 11.38
C GLY A 451 11.69 -1.18 10.07
N GLU A 452 11.00 -1.51 8.99
CA GLU A 452 11.27 -1.01 7.64
C GLU A 452 10.00 -0.76 6.81
N PHE A 453 10.16 -0.04 5.70
CA PHE A 453 9.23 0.01 4.57
C PHE A 453 9.98 -0.27 3.27
N VAL A 454 9.87 -1.50 2.75
CA VAL A 454 10.58 -1.91 1.53
C VAL A 454 10.08 -1.17 0.28
N TRP A 455 11.01 -0.75 -0.59
CA TRP A 455 10.77 -0.30 -1.95
C TRP A 455 10.81 -1.47 -2.95
N THR A 456 9.69 -1.96 -3.48
CA THR A 456 8.28 -1.67 -3.14
C THR A 456 7.49 -2.96 -2.92
N GLY A 457 6.28 -2.84 -2.36
CA GLY A 457 5.37 -3.99 -2.25
C GLY A 457 4.90 -4.50 -3.61
N PHE A 458 4.54 -3.58 -4.51
CA PHE A 458 4.09 -3.84 -5.88
C PHE A 458 4.94 -3.05 -6.87
N ASP A 459 5.16 -3.61 -8.07
CA ASP A 459 5.60 -2.81 -9.20
C ASP A 459 4.52 -1.77 -9.52
N TYR A 460 4.94 -0.67 -10.11
CA TYR A 460 4.13 0.50 -10.41
C TYR A 460 4.56 1.08 -11.75
N LEU A 461 3.71 1.93 -12.35
CA LEU A 461 3.99 2.53 -13.64
C LEU A 461 5.03 3.68 -13.51
N GLY A 462 5.97 3.76 -14.47
CA GLY A 462 7.12 4.66 -14.40
C GLY A 462 8.32 4.07 -13.65
N GLU A 463 9.35 4.90 -13.45
CA GLU A 463 10.59 4.59 -12.72
C GLU A 463 11.19 3.19 -13.01
N PRO A 464 11.56 2.90 -14.27
CA PRO A 464 11.98 1.58 -14.69
C PRO A 464 13.43 1.24 -14.30
N THR A 465 14.00 1.80 -13.23
CA THR A 465 15.38 1.54 -12.78
C THR A 465 15.68 0.02 -12.74
N PRO A 466 16.82 -0.44 -13.27
CA PRO A 466 18.00 0.32 -13.75
C PRO A 466 17.92 0.75 -15.23
N TYR A 467 16.73 0.76 -15.81
CA TYR A 467 16.47 0.97 -17.23
C TYR A 467 15.88 2.35 -17.55
N ASP A 468 16.29 3.39 -16.81
CA ASP A 468 15.73 4.75 -16.91
C ASP A 468 15.74 5.33 -18.33
N GLU A 469 16.76 5.00 -19.12
CA GLU A 469 16.92 5.45 -20.52
C GLU A 469 16.66 4.33 -21.55
N PHE A 470 16.25 3.13 -21.11
CA PHE A 470 16.05 1.99 -21.99
C PHE A 470 14.57 1.86 -22.34
N TRP A 471 14.19 2.42 -23.49
CA TRP A 471 12.90 2.10 -24.10
C TRP A 471 12.94 0.65 -24.64
N PRO A 472 11.94 -0.20 -24.38
CA PRO A 472 10.56 0.12 -23.97
C PRO A 472 10.20 -0.08 -22.49
N SER A 473 11.18 -0.07 -21.57
CA SER A 473 10.89 -0.18 -20.14
C SER A 473 10.05 1.00 -19.65
N ARG A 474 8.84 0.73 -19.13
CA ARG A 474 7.85 1.74 -18.76
C ARG A 474 7.22 1.55 -17.37
N SER A 475 7.61 0.53 -16.64
CA SER A 475 7.20 0.28 -15.26
C SER A 475 8.37 -0.26 -14.46
N SER A 476 8.22 -0.26 -13.14
CA SER A 476 9.31 -0.59 -12.23
C SER A 476 9.63 -2.08 -12.15
N TYR A 477 10.78 -2.38 -11.55
CA TYR A 477 11.29 -3.73 -11.24
C TYR A 477 11.42 -3.97 -9.72
N PHE A 478 11.11 -2.96 -8.91
CA PHE A 478 11.31 -2.93 -7.46
C PHE A 478 10.33 -3.82 -6.70
N GLY A 479 9.14 -4.01 -7.25
CA GLY A 479 8.02 -4.67 -6.62
C GLY A 479 8.34 -6.10 -6.23
N ILE A 480 7.93 -6.46 -5.00
CA ILE A 480 7.91 -7.84 -4.54
C ILE A 480 6.86 -8.66 -5.30
N VAL A 481 5.78 -7.99 -5.70
CA VAL A 481 4.73 -8.48 -6.60
C VAL A 481 4.77 -7.67 -7.89
N ASP A 482 4.57 -8.32 -9.03
CA ASP A 482 4.60 -7.63 -10.33
C ASP A 482 3.37 -6.74 -10.57
N LEU A 483 3.39 -5.98 -11.67
CA LEU A 483 2.31 -5.05 -12.05
C LEU A 483 0.95 -5.72 -12.33
N ALA A 484 0.95 -7.03 -12.59
CA ALA A 484 -0.27 -7.83 -12.75
C ALA A 484 -0.80 -8.36 -11.41
N GLY A 485 -0.03 -8.21 -10.33
CA GLY A 485 -0.29 -8.80 -9.03
C GLY A 485 0.08 -10.27 -8.95
N LEU A 486 1.06 -10.71 -9.74
CA LEU A 486 1.66 -12.04 -9.63
C LEU A 486 2.93 -11.96 -8.77
N PRO A 487 3.03 -12.77 -7.70
CA PRO A 487 4.23 -12.78 -6.85
C PRO A 487 5.50 -13.11 -7.63
N LYS A 488 6.58 -12.33 -7.39
CA LYS A 488 7.94 -12.70 -7.78
C LYS A 488 8.53 -13.67 -6.73
N ASP A 489 9.72 -14.20 -6.96
CA ASP A 489 10.38 -15.06 -5.96
C ASP A 489 10.61 -14.34 -4.62
N ARG A 490 10.87 -13.02 -4.68
CA ARG A 490 11.03 -12.15 -3.51
C ARG A 490 9.85 -12.18 -2.56
N TYR A 491 8.64 -12.39 -3.05
CA TYR A 491 7.44 -12.51 -2.20
C TYR A 491 7.60 -13.63 -1.19
N TRP A 492 8.15 -14.77 -1.65
CA TRP A 492 8.36 -15.93 -0.79
C TRP A 492 9.57 -15.75 0.13
N LEU A 493 10.57 -14.96 -0.29
CA LEU A 493 11.67 -14.57 0.59
C LEU A 493 11.14 -13.76 1.80
N TYR A 494 10.40 -12.68 1.53
CA TYR A 494 9.74 -11.88 2.57
C TYR A 494 8.78 -12.73 3.39
N ARG A 495 7.92 -13.55 2.77
CA ARG A 495 6.96 -14.41 3.48
C ARG A 495 7.63 -15.40 4.42
N SER A 496 8.77 -15.98 4.03
CA SER A 496 9.55 -16.89 4.87
C SER A 496 10.13 -16.23 6.12
N HIS A 497 10.30 -14.90 6.10
CA HIS A 497 10.82 -14.14 7.24
C HIS A 497 9.70 -13.46 8.04
N TRP A 498 8.70 -12.89 7.38
CA TRP A 498 7.67 -12.04 7.99
C TRP A 498 6.40 -12.77 8.39
N ASN A 499 5.93 -13.76 7.62
CA ASN A 499 4.72 -14.48 7.96
C ASN A 499 5.01 -15.48 9.10
N LYS A 500 4.35 -15.29 10.23
CA LYS A 500 4.52 -16.11 11.44
C LYS A 500 3.35 -17.06 11.70
N THR A 501 2.31 -17.01 10.87
CA THR A 501 1.09 -17.82 11.02
C THR A 501 1.08 -19.00 10.07
N ASP A 502 1.69 -18.86 8.89
CA ASP A 502 1.75 -19.90 7.87
C ASP A 502 3.18 -20.17 7.41
N HIS A 503 3.54 -21.45 7.35
CA HIS A 503 4.85 -21.89 6.87
C HIS A 503 5.05 -21.58 5.38
N THR A 504 6.29 -21.29 5.00
CA THR A 504 6.74 -21.04 3.63
C THR A 504 7.71 -22.14 3.20
N LEU A 505 7.49 -22.71 2.02
CA LEU A 505 8.48 -23.52 1.32
C LEU A 505 8.42 -23.19 -0.17
N HIS A 506 9.44 -22.51 -0.66
CA HIS A 506 9.50 -22.06 -2.04
C HIS A 506 10.84 -22.38 -2.68
N LEU A 507 10.80 -22.98 -3.87
CA LEU A 507 11.97 -23.30 -4.69
C LEU A 507 12.05 -22.35 -5.87
N LEU A 508 13.27 -21.91 -6.15
CA LEU A 508 13.63 -21.24 -7.39
C LEU A 508 15.00 -21.74 -7.88
N PRO A 509 15.27 -21.69 -9.20
CA PRO A 509 14.37 -21.24 -10.27
C PRO A 509 13.38 -22.34 -10.71
N HIS A 510 12.66 -22.12 -11.80
CA HIS A 510 11.96 -23.21 -12.50
C HIS A 510 12.92 -24.33 -12.94
N TRP A 511 12.41 -25.53 -13.24
CA TRP A 511 13.25 -26.69 -13.60
C TRP A 511 13.15 -27.09 -15.08
N THR A 512 12.91 -26.13 -15.98
CA THR A 512 12.87 -26.33 -17.43
C THR A 512 13.95 -25.50 -18.12
N TRP A 513 15.05 -26.12 -18.54
CA TRP A 513 16.22 -25.43 -19.08
C TRP A 513 16.77 -26.13 -20.34
N PRO A 514 16.02 -26.13 -21.45
CA PRO A 514 16.44 -26.81 -22.68
C PRO A 514 17.81 -26.31 -23.16
N GLY A 515 18.74 -27.23 -23.41
CA GLY A 515 20.10 -26.91 -23.86
C GLY A 515 21.10 -26.59 -22.74
N ARG A 516 20.68 -26.64 -21.47
CA ARG A 516 21.55 -26.47 -20.29
C ARG A 516 21.83 -27.79 -19.56
N GLU A 517 21.55 -28.95 -20.16
CA GLU A 517 21.77 -30.25 -19.52
C GLU A 517 23.22 -30.40 -19.03
N GLY A 518 23.38 -30.77 -17.76
CA GLY A 518 24.68 -30.89 -17.09
C GLY A 518 25.34 -29.56 -16.67
N GLN A 519 24.79 -28.41 -17.06
CA GLN A 519 25.30 -27.10 -16.63
C GLN A 519 24.84 -26.76 -15.21
N VAL A 520 25.64 -25.94 -14.52
CA VAL A 520 25.31 -25.47 -13.18
C VAL A 520 24.08 -24.55 -13.23
N THR A 521 23.12 -24.84 -12.35
CA THR A 521 21.86 -24.13 -12.15
C THR A 521 21.64 -24.01 -10.64
N PRO A 522 22.08 -22.89 -10.03
CA PRO A 522 21.93 -22.66 -8.59
C PRO A 522 20.46 -22.78 -8.17
N VAL A 523 20.21 -23.50 -7.08
CA VAL A 523 18.85 -23.69 -6.53
C VAL A 523 18.77 -23.04 -5.18
N TYR A 524 17.79 -22.15 -5.00
CA TYR A 524 17.50 -21.51 -3.72
C TYR A 524 16.20 -22.08 -3.17
N CYS A 525 16.14 -22.14 -1.85
CA CYS A 525 14.95 -22.45 -1.10
C CYS A 525 14.69 -21.33 -0.08
N TYR A 526 13.53 -20.68 -0.21
CA TYR A 526 13.02 -19.72 0.75
C TYR A 526 12.03 -20.44 1.67
N THR A 527 12.35 -20.46 2.96
CA THR A 527 11.57 -21.18 3.96
C THR A 527 11.78 -20.60 5.35
N ASP A 528 10.78 -20.65 6.21
CA ASP A 528 10.90 -20.29 7.63
C ASP A 528 11.56 -21.40 8.45
N TYR A 529 11.66 -22.63 7.91
CA TYR A 529 12.37 -23.73 8.54
C TYR A 529 13.89 -23.50 8.62
N PRO A 530 14.58 -24.08 9.63
CA PRO A 530 16.02 -23.88 9.82
C PRO A 530 16.89 -24.57 8.76
N SER A 531 16.42 -25.65 8.14
CA SER A 531 17.21 -26.44 7.19
C SER A 531 16.35 -27.17 6.17
N ALA A 532 16.94 -27.53 5.03
CA ALA A 532 16.30 -28.32 4.00
C ALA A 532 17.31 -29.19 3.25
N GLU A 533 16.83 -30.26 2.62
CA GLU A 533 17.61 -31.16 1.77
C GLU A 533 17.00 -31.18 0.36
N LEU A 534 17.85 -31.01 -0.65
CA LEU A 534 17.46 -30.95 -2.05
C LEU A 534 17.77 -32.28 -2.74
N PHE A 535 16.89 -32.69 -3.65
CA PHE A 535 17.01 -33.91 -4.44
C PHE A 535 16.79 -33.59 -5.92
N VAL A 536 17.68 -34.10 -6.77
CA VAL A 536 17.51 -34.11 -8.24
C VAL A 536 17.32 -35.55 -8.66
N ASN A 537 16.16 -35.87 -9.25
CA ASN A 537 15.81 -37.23 -9.68
C ASN A 537 16.04 -38.28 -8.58
N GLY A 538 15.66 -37.94 -7.34
CA GLY A 538 15.82 -38.81 -6.16
C GLY A 538 17.22 -38.81 -5.52
N LYS A 539 18.23 -38.20 -6.16
CA LYS A 539 19.59 -38.10 -5.61
C LYS A 539 19.77 -36.83 -4.79
N SER A 540 20.13 -36.99 -3.51
CA SER A 540 20.43 -35.87 -2.61
C SER A 540 21.57 -35.00 -3.14
N GLN A 541 21.39 -33.69 -3.04
CA GLN A 541 22.39 -32.63 -3.26
C GLN A 541 22.94 -32.09 -1.92
N GLY A 542 22.64 -32.78 -0.81
CA GLY A 542 23.03 -32.39 0.54
C GLY A 542 21.97 -31.58 1.27
N ARG A 543 21.99 -31.66 2.60
CA ARG A 543 21.18 -30.85 3.51
C ARG A 543 21.95 -29.57 3.88
N ILE A 544 21.29 -28.43 3.80
CA ILE A 544 21.83 -27.11 4.19
C ILE A 544 21.00 -26.56 5.35
N THR A 545 21.68 -25.91 6.30
CA THR A 545 21.08 -25.20 7.44
C THR A 545 21.39 -23.72 7.30
N LYS A 546 20.45 -22.85 7.70
CA LYS A 546 20.67 -21.40 7.74
C LYS A 546 21.85 -21.07 8.66
N ASP A 547 22.71 -20.16 8.20
CA ASP A 547 23.87 -19.69 8.95
C ASP A 547 23.65 -18.26 9.43
N PRO A 548 23.41 -18.02 10.73
CA PRO A 548 23.15 -16.68 11.26
C PRO A 548 24.32 -15.70 11.11
N THR A 549 25.51 -16.18 10.78
CA THR A 549 26.72 -15.35 10.56
C THR A 549 26.96 -15.00 9.09
N SER A 550 26.31 -15.69 8.15
CA SER A 550 26.42 -15.43 6.71
C SER A 550 25.45 -14.32 6.30
N ARG A 551 25.90 -13.42 5.40
CA ARG A 551 25.06 -12.34 4.87
C ARG A 551 23.75 -12.85 4.27
N LEU A 552 23.83 -13.81 3.34
CA LEU A 552 22.66 -14.34 2.61
C LEU A 552 22.14 -15.64 3.21
N ASP A 553 23.03 -16.52 3.71
CA ASP A 553 22.61 -17.85 4.18
C ASP A 553 21.93 -17.79 5.56
N ARG A 554 21.90 -16.62 6.20
CA ARG A 554 21.05 -16.34 7.37
C ARG A 554 19.56 -16.44 7.05
N TYR A 555 19.17 -16.09 5.83
CA TYR A 555 17.77 -16.02 5.41
C TYR A 555 17.43 -16.96 4.24
N ARG A 556 18.44 -17.46 3.51
CA ARG A 556 18.27 -18.28 2.30
C ARG A 556 18.98 -19.64 2.45
N LEU A 557 18.40 -20.70 1.90
CA LEU A 557 19.09 -21.99 1.73
C LEU A 557 19.49 -22.14 0.26
N ARG A 558 20.79 -22.30 -0.03
CA ARG A 558 21.31 -22.18 -1.41
C ARG A 558 22.27 -23.30 -1.79
N TRP A 559 21.89 -24.07 -2.81
CA TRP A 559 22.76 -25.04 -3.47
C TRP A 559 23.32 -24.43 -4.75
N ARG A 560 24.59 -24.03 -4.74
CA ARG A 560 25.18 -23.26 -5.85
C ARG A 560 25.65 -24.12 -7.03
N ASP A 561 25.98 -25.39 -6.77
CA ASP A 561 26.63 -26.28 -7.75
C ASP A 561 25.71 -27.36 -8.32
N VAL A 562 24.38 -27.22 -8.17
CA VAL A 562 23.42 -28.20 -8.72
C VAL A 562 23.52 -28.20 -10.23
N ARG A 563 23.65 -29.38 -10.85
CA ARG A 563 23.66 -29.52 -12.30
C ARG A 563 22.25 -29.81 -12.81
N TYR A 564 21.85 -29.14 -13.87
CA TYR A 564 20.54 -29.34 -14.46
C TYR A 564 20.45 -30.74 -15.09
N GLU A 565 19.49 -31.51 -14.60
CA GLU A 565 19.05 -32.78 -15.18
C GLU A 565 17.53 -32.70 -15.34
N PRO A 566 16.98 -32.84 -16.56
CA PRO A 566 15.55 -32.87 -16.77
C PRO A 566 14.87 -33.93 -15.88
N GLY A 567 13.72 -33.57 -15.31
CA GLY A 567 12.97 -34.46 -14.43
C GLY A 567 12.42 -33.74 -13.21
N GLU A 568 12.76 -34.23 -12.02
CA GLU A 568 12.23 -33.80 -10.74
C GLU A 568 13.29 -33.07 -9.91
N LEU A 569 12.93 -31.89 -9.41
CA LEU A 569 13.63 -31.18 -8.35
C LEU A 569 12.74 -31.15 -7.10
N ARG A 570 13.13 -31.86 -6.04
CA ARG A 570 12.34 -31.97 -4.82
C ARG A 570 13.14 -31.46 -3.63
N VAL A 571 12.49 -30.72 -2.73
CA VAL A 571 13.06 -30.26 -1.47
C VAL A 571 12.24 -30.76 -0.30
N VAL A 572 12.94 -31.14 0.78
CA VAL A 572 12.33 -31.49 2.06
C VAL A 572 12.87 -30.52 3.11
N ALA A 573 11.99 -29.75 3.74
CA ALA A 573 12.34 -28.88 4.86
C ALA A 573 12.21 -29.61 6.19
N TYR A 574 13.06 -29.27 7.15
CA TYR A 574 13.13 -29.92 8.45
C TYR A 574 12.87 -28.92 9.57
N ASP A 575 12.09 -29.31 10.56
CA ASP A 575 11.81 -28.51 11.76
C ASP A 575 13.06 -28.34 12.65
N SER A 576 12.90 -27.60 13.75
CA SER A 576 13.96 -27.38 14.74
C SER A 576 14.43 -28.66 15.45
N ASN A 577 13.67 -29.75 15.38
CA ASN A 577 14.05 -31.06 15.90
C ASN A 577 14.73 -31.94 14.84
N GLY A 578 14.90 -31.41 13.62
CA GLY A 578 15.48 -32.13 12.49
C GLY A 578 14.57 -33.16 11.84
N LYS A 579 13.25 -33.09 12.05
CA LYS A 579 12.24 -33.95 11.41
C LYS A 579 11.72 -33.33 10.11
N PRO A 580 11.46 -34.14 9.06
CA PRO A 580 10.78 -33.65 7.86
C PRO A 580 9.43 -33.00 8.22
N ALA A 581 9.24 -31.76 7.79
CA ALA A 581 8.06 -30.95 8.12
C ALA A 581 7.23 -30.61 6.89
N MET A 582 7.88 -30.34 5.75
CA MET A 582 7.21 -29.97 4.51
C MET A 582 8.06 -30.38 3.31
N GLU A 583 7.43 -30.68 2.19
CA GLU A 583 8.12 -30.93 0.93
C GLU A 583 7.50 -30.16 -0.25
N LYS A 584 8.32 -29.87 -1.26
CA LYS A 584 7.88 -29.23 -2.50
C LYS A 584 8.64 -29.82 -3.67
N THR A 585 7.95 -29.93 -4.81
CA THR A 585 8.52 -30.51 -6.04
C THR A 585 8.28 -29.58 -7.22
N LEU A 586 9.34 -29.31 -7.98
CA LEU A 586 9.28 -28.74 -9.32
C LEU A 586 9.61 -29.83 -10.35
N ARG A 587 9.04 -29.70 -11.55
CA ARG A 587 9.29 -30.63 -12.66
C ARG A 587 9.71 -29.87 -13.90
N THR A 588 10.52 -30.51 -14.72
CA THR A 588 10.76 -30.06 -16.10
C THR A 588 9.45 -30.14 -16.88
N ALA A 589 9.05 -29.03 -17.46
CA ALA A 589 7.81 -28.94 -18.22
C ALA A 589 7.91 -29.71 -19.55
N GLY A 590 6.82 -30.39 -19.90
CA GLY A 590 6.64 -30.96 -21.22
C GLY A 590 6.25 -29.92 -22.28
N LYS A 591 5.64 -30.38 -23.37
CA LYS A 591 5.13 -29.49 -24.41
C LYS A 591 3.91 -28.71 -23.91
N PRO A 592 3.73 -27.44 -24.34
CA PRO A 592 2.51 -26.69 -24.08
C PRO A 592 1.27 -27.47 -24.52
N ALA A 593 0.25 -27.53 -23.66
CA ALA A 593 -0.93 -28.35 -23.92
C ALA A 593 -2.24 -27.74 -23.47
N LYS A 594 -2.27 -26.91 -22.41
CA LYS A 594 -3.52 -26.40 -21.82
C LYS A 594 -3.37 -24.96 -21.34
N LEU A 595 -4.45 -24.20 -21.46
CA LEU A 595 -4.63 -22.94 -20.74
C LEU A 595 -5.33 -23.24 -19.41
N MET A 596 -4.77 -22.73 -18.32
CA MET A 596 -5.33 -22.82 -16.98
C MET A 596 -5.81 -21.43 -16.53
N LEU A 597 -7.07 -21.33 -16.11
CA LEU A 597 -7.72 -20.10 -15.66
C LEU A 597 -8.04 -20.22 -14.18
N GLU A 598 -7.45 -19.35 -13.36
CA GLU A 598 -7.63 -19.34 -11.91
C GLU A 598 -8.13 -17.96 -11.49
N ALA A 599 -9.40 -17.87 -11.09
CA ALA A 599 -9.96 -16.64 -10.55
C ALA A 599 -9.81 -16.59 -9.04
N GLU A 600 -9.39 -15.44 -8.53
CA GLU A 600 -9.35 -15.17 -7.08
C GLU A 600 -10.75 -15.25 -6.45
N ARG A 601 -11.78 -14.97 -7.25
CA ARG A 601 -13.20 -15.09 -6.89
C ARG A 601 -14.04 -15.35 -8.14
N THR A 602 -15.08 -16.16 -8.00
CA THR A 602 -16.01 -16.48 -9.08
C THR A 602 -17.37 -15.80 -8.94
N THR A 603 -17.64 -15.13 -7.80
CA THR A 603 -18.86 -14.37 -7.55
C THR A 603 -18.55 -12.88 -7.40
N LEU A 604 -19.31 -12.05 -8.09
CA LEU A 604 -19.20 -10.59 -8.18
C LEU A 604 -20.52 -9.91 -7.79
N ALA A 605 -20.46 -8.74 -7.19
CA ALA A 605 -21.62 -7.91 -6.92
C ALA A 605 -22.05 -7.16 -8.20
N ALA A 606 -23.36 -7.11 -8.45
CA ALA A 606 -23.99 -6.42 -9.58
C ALA A 606 -24.02 -4.88 -9.40
N ASN A 607 -22.88 -4.27 -9.03
CA ASN A 607 -22.78 -2.83 -8.73
C ASN A 607 -22.12 -2.01 -9.85
N GLY A 608 -21.62 -2.67 -10.91
CA GLY A 608 -20.93 -2.01 -12.01
C GLY A 608 -19.47 -1.64 -11.74
N THR A 609 -18.92 -1.95 -10.56
CA THR A 609 -17.54 -1.60 -10.17
C THR A 609 -16.75 -2.78 -9.61
N ASP A 610 -17.41 -3.89 -9.29
CA ASP A 610 -16.76 -5.09 -8.77
C ASP A 610 -15.91 -5.78 -9.84
N LEU A 611 -14.79 -6.39 -9.42
CA LEU A 611 -13.78 -6.96 -10.29
C LEU A 611 -13.46 -8.41 -9.92
N ALA A 612 -13.22 -9.24 -10.95
CA ALA A 612 -12.54 -10.52 -10.83
C ALA A 612 -11.17 -10.44 -11.52
N PHE A 613 -10.13 -10.89 -10.84
CA PHE A 613 -8.79 -11.07 -11.39
C PHE A 613 -8.61 -12.56 -11.70
N VAL A 614 -8.36 -12.87 -12.97
CA VAL A 614 -8.24 -14.24 -13.48
C VAL A 614 -6.82 -14.45 -14.00
N THR A 615 -6.03 -15.23 -13.27
CA THR A 615 -4.70 -15.65 -13.73
C THR A 615 -4.85 -16.66 -14.86
N VAL A 616 -4.16 -16.40 -15.97
CA VAL A 616 -4.07 -17.31 -17.11
C VAL A 616 -2.65 -17.83 -17.18
N SER A 617 -2.49 -19.16 -17.18
CA SER A 617 -1.20 -19.84 -17.34
C SER A 617 -1.20 -20.79 -18.53
N LEU A 618 -0.08 -20.86 -19.27
CA LEU A 618 0.16 -21.94 -20.22
C LEU A 618 0.91 -23.08 -19.53
N VAL A 619 0.34 -24.28 -19.58
CA VAL A 619 0.86 -25.46 -18.89
C VAL A 619 0.96 -26.66 -19.84
N ASP A 620 1.80 -27.62 -19.46
CA ASP A 620 1.84 -28.94 -20.10
C ASP A 620 0.65 -29.83 -19.71
N ASN A 621 0.64 -31.07 -20.19
CA ASN A 621 -0.45 -32.02 -19.90
C ASN A 621 -0.62 -32.35 -18.41
N ASN A 622 0.46 -32.22 -17.63
CA ASN A 622 0.53 -32.50 -16.19
C ASN A 622 0.26 -31.26 -15.34
N GLY A 623 0.01 -30.09 -15.97
CA GLY A 623 -0.18 -28.83 -15.25
C GLY A 623 1.12 -28.11 -14.91
N THR A 624 2.28 -28.55 -15.40
CA THR A 624 3.55 -27.85 -15.19
C THR A 624 3.59 -26.59 -16.05
N LEU A 625 3.90 -25.44 -15.44
CA LEU A 625 4.03 -24.16 -16.14
C LEU A 625 5.09 -24.25 -17.25
N ILE A 626 4.80 -23.66 -18.41
CA ILE A 626 5.78 -23.41 -19.47
C ILE A 626 6.45 -22.06 -19.18
N PRO A 627 7.67 -22.02 -18.61
CA PRO A 627 8.21 -20.81 -17.99
C PRO A 627 8.71 -19.75 -18.97
N ASP A 628 8.91 -20.11 -20.24
CA ASP A 628 9.35 -19.23 -21.33
C ASP A 628 8.21 -18.89 -22.29
N ALA A 629 6.98 -19.32 -22.02
CA ALA A 629 5.87 -19.06 -22.91
C ALA A 629 5.52 -17.57 -22.98
N ALA A 630 5.47 -17.05 -24.21
CA ALA A 630 5.20 -15.66 -24.56
C ALA A 630 4.07 -15.51 -25.59
N ASN A 631 3.18 -16.52 -25.66
CA ASN A 631 2.13 -16.62 -26.67
C ASN A 631 1.15 -15.45 -26.56
N GLN A 632 0.69 -14.95 -27.72
CA GLN A 632 -0.39 -13.96 -27.78
C GLN A 632 -1.73 -14.62 -27.46
N LEU A 633 -2.38 -14.16 -26.40
CA LEU A 633 -3.74 -14.58 -26.05
C LEU A 633 -4.76 -13.53 -26.45
N THR A 634 -6.00 -13.96 -26.69
CA THR A 634 -7.18 -13.11 -26.86
C THR A 634 -8.26 -13.45 -25.83
N PHE A 635 -9.04 -12.45 -25.44
CA PHE A 635 -10.02 -12.54 -24.38
C PHE A 635 -11.39 -12.09 -24.88
N ASP A 636 -12.43 -12.84 -24.54
CA ASP A 636 -13.82 -12.47 -24.80
C ASP A 636 -14.62 -12.65 -23.52
N VAL A 637 -15.39 -11.63 -23.14
CA VAL A 637 -16.24 -11.65 -21.94
C VAL A 637 -17.66 -11.33 -22.36
N THR A 638 -18.58 -12.25 -22.06
CA THR A 638 -19.99 -12.15 -22.43
C THR A 638 -20.89 -12.29 -21.19
N GLY A 639 -22.15 -11.87 -21.31
CA GLY A 639 -23.15 -12.00 -20.23
C GLY A 639 -23.18 -10.81 -19.27
N ALA A 640 -23.27 -11.08 -17.97
CA ALA A 640 -23.48 -10.07 -16.93
C ALA A 640 -22.23 -9.25 -16.54
N ALA A 641 -21.11 -9.45 -17.23
CA ALA A 641 -19.85 -8.76 -17.00
C ALA A 641 -19.19 -8.36 -18.33
N SER A 642 -18.09 -7.60 -18.24
CA SER A 642 -17.34 -7.13 -19.40
C SER A 642 -15.83 -7.24 -19.17
N TYR A 643 -15.06 -7.33 -20.25
CA TYR A 643 -13.61 -7.23 -20.20
C TYR A 643 -13.22 -5.83 -19.73
N LYS A 644 -12.32 -5.76 -18.75
CA LYS A 644 -11.80 -4.48 -18.23
C LYS A 644 -10.37 -4.23 -18.67
N ALA A 645 -9.49 -5.17 -18.41
CA ALA A 645 -8.08 -5.04 -18.74
C ALA A 645 -7.35 -6.40 -18.72
N ALA A 646 -6.11 -6.43 -19.19
CA ALA A 646 -5.15 -7.51 -18.98
C ALA A 646 -3.78 -6.94 -18.63
N CYS A 647 -2.99 -7.65 -17.83
CA CYS A 647 -1.62 -7.29 -17.49
C CYS A 647 -0.78 -8.56 -17.38
N ASN A 648 0.44 -8.56 -17.93
CA ASN A 648 1.37 -9.68 -17.85
C ASN A 648 2.56 -9.40 -16.91
N GLY A 649 2.70 -8.17 -16.40
CA GLY A 649 3.80 -7.78 -15.51
C GLY A 649 5.15 -7.57 -16.22
N ASP A 650 5.18 -7.58 -17.56
CA ASP A 650 6.39 -7.26 -18.32
C ASP A 650 6.57 -5.75 -18.40
N ALA A 651 7.61 -5.24 -17.74
CA ALA A 651 7.93 -3.83 -17.71
C ALA A 651 8.32 -3.25 -19.08
N THR A 652 8.68 -4.10 -20.04
CA THR A 652 9.05 -3.73 -21.42
C THR A 652 7.87 -3.83 -22.40
N SER A 653 6.73 -4.38 -21.96
CA SER A 653 5.57 -4.58 -22.83
C SER A 653 4.82 -3.28 -23.06
N LEU A 654 4.69 -2.87 -24.33
CA LEU A 654 3.90 -1.72 -24.76
C LEU A 654 2.44 -2.08 -25.11
N GLU A 655 2.01 -3.32 -24.85
CA GLU A 655 0.65 -3.75 -25.17
C GLU A 655 -0.36 -3.00 -24.29
N PRO A 656 -1.39 -2.34 -24.88
CA PRO A 656 -2.37 -1.61 -24.09
C PRO A 656 -3.16 -2.53 -23.17
N PHE A 657 -3.24 -2.16 -21.89
CA PHE A 657 -3.98 -2.95 -20.90
C PHE A 657 -5.46 -3.13 -21.24
N THR A 658 -6.06 -2.19 -21.96
CA THR A 658 -7.49 -2.18 -22.32
C THR A 658 -7.80 -2.89 -23.64
N ARG A 659 -6.78 -3.42 -24.34
CA ARG A 659 -6.99 -4.24 -25.53
C ARG A 659 -7.27 -5.68 -25.09
N PRO A 660 -8.33 -6.34 -25.57
CA PRO A 660 -8.68 -7.72 -25.19
C PRO A 660 -7.75 -8.78 -25.82
N ALA A 661 -6.45 -8.51 -25.83
CA ALA A 661 -5.40 -9.41 -26.25
C ALA A 661 -4.11 -9.01 -25.53
N MET A 662 -3.37 -9.99 -25.01
CA MET A 662 -2.08 -9.75 -24.39
C MET A 662 -1.18 -10.98 -24.50
N LYS A 663 0.13 -10.78 -24.67
CA LYS A 663 1.11 -11.86 -24.57
C LYS A 663 1.27 -12.37 -23.15
N LEU A 664 1.44 -13.68 -23.02
CA LEU A 664 2.02 -14.24 -21.81
C LEU A 664 3.40 -13.64 -21.56
N PHE A 665 3.76 -13.53 -20.29
CA PHE A 665 5.12 -13.20 -19.88
C PHE A 665 5.57 -14.23 -18.85
N HIS A 666 6.63 -14.96 -19.18
CA HIS A 666 7.09 -16.11 -18.42
C HIS A 666 5.94 -17.07 -18.05
N GLY A 667 5.13 -17.41 -19.05
CA GLY A 667 4.03 -18.38 -18.94
C GLY A 667 2.73 -17.87 -18.33
N LYS A 668 2.65 -16.61 -17.86
CA LYS A 668 1.46 -16.08 -17.16
C LYS A 668 1.04 -14.68 -17.60
N LEU A 669 -0.23 -14.37 -17.38
CA LEU A 669 -0.81 -13.03 -17.31
C LEU A 669 -2.08 -13.02 -16.44
N VAL A 670 -2.64 -11.86 -16.15
CA VAL A 670 -3.92 -11.68 -15.44
C VAL A 670 -4.92 -10.94 -16.32
N VAL A 671 -6.14 -11.46 -16.42
CA VAL A 671 -7.30 -10.81 -17.05
C VAL A 671 -8.20 -10.24 -15.97
N VAL A 672 -8.62 -8.99 -16.12
CA VAL A 672 -9.55 -8.30 -15.23
C VAL A 672 -10.93 -8.27 -15.88
N VAL A 673 -11.92 -8.82 -15.17
CA VAL A 673 -13.33 -8.84 -15.58
C VAL A 673 -14.12 -7.93 -14.64
N GLN A 674 -14.91 -7.00 -15.20
CA GLN A 674 -15.73 -6.05 -14.44
C GLN A 674 -17.20 -6.42 -14.50
N ALA A 675 -17.84 -6.53 -13.33
CA ALA A 675 -19.27 -6.81 -13.21
C ALA A 675 -20.13 -5.70 -13.82
N GLY A 676 -21.26 -6.07 -14.39
CA GLY A 676 -22.33 -5.14 -14.76
C GLY A 676 -23.19 -4.73 -13.56
N LYS A 677 -24.29 -4.02 -13.85
CA LYS A 677 -25.31 -3.62 -12.84
C LYS A 677 -26.48 -4.60 -12.72
N LYS A 678 -26.45 -5.69 -13.48
CA LYS A 678 -27.51 -6.70 -13.52
C LYS A 678 -26.91 -8.03 -13.10
N ALA A 679 -27.58 -8.71 -12.18
CA ALA A 679 -27.24 -10.07 -11.82
C ALA A 679 -27.39 -11.01 -13.03
N GLY A 680 -26.59 -12.07 -13.04
CA GLY A 680 -26.58 -13.09 -14.08
C GLY A 680 -25.21 -13.75 -14.21
N SER A 681 -25.12 -14.73 -15.10
CA SER A 681 -23.85 -15.39 -15.40
C SER A 681 -23.04 -14.57 -16.41
N ALA A 682 -21.73 -14.58 -16.25
CA ALA A 682 -20.77 -14.06 -17.22
C ALA A 682 -19.77 -15.16 -17.61
N GLN A 683 -19.32 -15.14 -18.86
CA GLN A 683 -18.38 -16.13 -19.38
C GLN A 683 -17.13 -15.43 -19.90
N LEU A 684 -15.98 -15.74 -19.31
CA LEU A 684 -14.66 -15.41 -19.87
C LEU A 684 -14.23 -16.56 -20.79
N THR A 685 -13.84 -16.24 -22.02
CA THR A 685 -13.20 -17.14 -22.98
C THR A 685 -11.80 -16.63 -23.28
N VAL A 686 -10.80 -17.51 -23.14
CA VAL A 686 -9.41 -17.22 -23.47
C VAL A 686 -8.94 -18.13 -24.58
N ARG A 687 -8.27 -17.57 -25.58
CA ARG A 687 -7.73 -18.31 -26.74
C ARG A 687 -6.27 -18.01 -26.95
N ASP A 688 -5.49 -19.04 -27.22
CA ASP A 688 -4.12 -18.92 -27.70
C ASP A 688 -4.13 -18.97 -29.23
N ASN A 689 -3.71 -17.87 -29.85
CA ASN A 689 -3.74 -17.73 -31.30
C ASN A 689 -2.75 -18.67 -32.01
N ALA A 690 -1.65 -19.04 -31.35
CA ALA A 690 -0.59 -19.84 -31.97
C ALA A 690 -0.93 -21.34 -31.96
N THR A 691 -1.53 -21.82 -30.87
CA THR A 691 -1.79 -23.25 -30.66
C THR A 691 -3.25 -23.64 -30.93
N GLY A 692 -4.15 -22.66 -31.02
CA GLY A 692 -5.59 -22.89 -31.12
C GLY A 692 -6.23 -23.35 -29.79
N LEU A 693 -5.47 -23.38 -28.69
CA LEU A 693 -6.00 -23.70 -27.38
C LEU A 693 -7.08 -22.70 -26.97
N LYS A 694 -8.13 -23.21 -26.32
CA LYS A 694 -9.26 -22.44 -25.82
C LYS A 694 -9.60 -22.93 -24.41
N GLN A 695 -9.84 -21.99 -23.51
CA GLN A 695 -10.39 -22.30 -22.19
C GLN A 695 -11.45 -21.27 -21.79
N GLU A 696 -12.41 -21.71 -20.99
CA GLU A 696 -13.55 -20.90 -20.56
C GLU A 696 -13.68 -20.92 -19.03
N LEU A 697 -14.04 -19.79 -18.44
CA LEU A 697 -14.34 -19.65 -17.01
C LEU A 697 -15.66 -18.89 -16.81
N THR A 698 -16.58 -19.51 -16.07
CA THR A 698 -17.87 -18.90 -15.72
C THR A 698 -17.75 -18.13 -14.41
N LEU A 699 -18.27 -16.90 -14.40
CA LEU A 699 -18.41 -16.04 -13.24
C LEU A 699 -19.90 -15.80 -12.97
N GLN A 700 -20.25 -15.51 -11.72
CA GLN A 700 -21.61 -15.17 -11.31
C GLN A 700 -21.65 -13.74 -10.81
N VAL A 701 -22.55 -12.93 -11.36
CA VAL A 701 -22.82 -11.56 -10.91
C VAL A 701 -24.15 -11.59 -10.13
N GLN A 702 -24.16 -11.10 -8.89
CA GLN A 702 -25.29 -11.19 -7.96
C GLN A 702 -25.72 -9.84 -7.43
#